data_AF-A0A8T0H2T5-F1
#
_entry.id   AF-A0A8T0H2T5-F1
#
_cell.length_a   1.000
_cell.length_b   1.000
_cell.length_c   1.000
_cell.angle_alpha   90.00
_cell.angle_beta   90.00
_cell.angle_gamma   90.00
#
_symmetry.space_group_name_H-M   'P 1'
#
loop_
_entity.id
_entity.type
_entity.pdbx_description
1 polymer ?
#
loop_
_entity_poly.entity_id
_entity_poly.type
_entity_poly.pdbx_seq_one_letter_code
_entity_poly.pdbx_strand_id
1 'polypeptide(L)'
;MASLLIPSSSCCSSPKFLLHSRASGSSSSLLMLLRSLCSSSHRTAPSRLYPPRLYQSHHRLRAFSVEAPNPSFRTSVLRRSFHGVDRLGHADRDGQKRGITTCRVASDALASDVKAYDAGQIQVLEGLEAVRKRPGMYIGSTGPKGLHHLVYEVLDNAIDEAQAGFASTVDVILHTDGSVSISDNGRGIPTDVHPVTGKSALETVLTVLHAGGKFGGESSGYSVSGGLHGVGISVVNALSERVDVTVWRNGHEYKQSFEFGKSITPLSGSRLSSDQKGRTGTRVKFLPDKQVFTSTTEFDYSTISGRVRELAFLNPQVTVNLQQEHENPEKIRSNTYHFSGGLVEYVLWLNNDRERLHEPISIHREREGVTIDVALQWTADSYTDTILGYANSIRTSDGGTHLDGMKAAITRTLNTLGRKSKILKEKDENLSGDHAREGLTCVVAVKVPNPEFEGQTKTRLGNPEVRRIVEQAVQELVTEYLEQHPNTLEAILSKALQAFRAAMAAKKARELVRRKNVLKSSMLPGKLSDCSCTDPRNSEIFIVEGDSAGGSAKQGRDRRFQAILPLRGKILNIERKDDAAIYKNQEIQNLILALGLGVKGEEFSKDSLRYHKIIILTDADVDGAHIRTLLLTFFFRYQRALFESGCIYVGVPPLYKVERGKQAHYCFNEADLKNTLKTFPSNASYNIQRFKGLGEMMPLQLWETTLDPTQRMLKQLTLDDAAEASMMFSVLMGDKVEPRKELIRSSASRMKLEHLDL
;
A
#
# COMPACT_ATOMS: atom_id res chain seq x y z
N MET A 1 -49.91 27.28 1.92
CA MET A 1 -51.27 26.72 1.81
C MET A 1 -51.52 25.79 3.01
N ALA A 2 -52.78 25.66 3.44
CA ALA A 2 -53.24 24.86 4.58
C ALA A 2 -52.95 23.34 4.38
N SER A 3 -52.58 22.50 5.35
CA SER A 3 -53.16 22.07 6.66
C SER A 3 -53.99 20.77 6.57
N LEU A 4 -54.03 20.01 7.69
CA LEU A 4 -54.92 18.85 8.03
C LEU A 4 -54.48 17.46 7.48
N LEU A 5 -54.71 16.28 8.10
CA LEU A 5 -54.98 15.76 9.48
C LEU A 5 -54.70 14.21 9.43
N ILE A 6 -53.92 13.55 10.31
CA ILE A 6 -54.23 12.75 11.55
C ILE A 6 -55.50 11.80 11.55
N PRO A 7 -55.69 10.79 12.45
CA PRO A 7 -55.46 9.35 12.18
C PRO A 7 -56.62 8.37 12.58
N SER A 8 -56.40 7.03 12.52
CA SER A 8 -57.27 5.97 13.13
C SER A 8 -56.49 4.65 13.39
N SER A 9 -56.28 4.18 14.64
CA SER A 9 -57.12 3.30 15.50
C SER A 9 -57.38 1.88 14.93
N SER A 10 -56.62 0.83 15.29
CA SER A 10 -56.73 -0.05 16.49
C SER A 10 -57.90 -1.06 16.54
N CYS A 11 -57.64 -2.39 16.60
CA CYS A 11 -58.31 -3.36 17.52
C CYS A 11 -57.92 -4.86 17.32
N CYS A 12 -58.12 -5.64 18.39
CA CYS A 12 -58.25 -7.12 18.48
C CYS A 12 -57.04 -8.05 18.19
N SER A 13 -56.89 -9.24 18.81
CA SER A 13 -57.27 -9.77 20.15
C SER A 13 -56.63 -11.17 20.35
N SER A 14 -56.46 -11.61 21.61
CA SER A 14 -55.86 -12.92 22.00
C SER A 14 -56.80 -14.13 21.90
N PRO A 15 -56.30 -15.37 22.04
CA PRO A 15 -56.77 -16.16 23.20
C PRO A 15 -55.73 -17.06 23.92
N LYS A 16 -55.76 -16.99 25.27
CA LYS A 16 -55.91 -18.06 26.30
C LYS A 16 -55.46 -19.51 25.98
N PHE A 17 -54.80 -20.17 26.96
CA PHE A 17 -55.48 -21.05 27.95
C PHE A 17 -54.60 -21.42 29.17
N LEU A 18 -55.24 -21.82 30.28
CA LEU A 18 -54.62 -22.23 31.56
C LEU A 18 -54.26 -23.72 31.58
N LEU A 19 -53.37 -24.15 32.51
CA LEU A 19 -53.72 -25.05 33.64
C LEU A 19 -52.53 -25.28 34.61
N HIS A 20 -52.86 -25.30 35.92
CA HIS A 20 -52.32 -26.11 37.05
C HIS A 20 -50.82 -26.56 37.11
N SER A 21 -50.16 -26.66 38.28
CA SER A 21 -50.58 -26.54 39.70
C SER A 21 -49.38 -26.64 40.65
N ARG A 22 -49.52 -26.12 41.90
CA ARG A 22 -48.92 -26.60 43.19
C ARG A 22 -47.39 -26.75 43.29
N ALA A 23 -46.73 -26.57 44.43
CA ALA A 23 -47.04 -25.94 45.73
C ALA A 23 -45.71 -25.84 46.54
N SER A 24 -45.67 -25.06 47.63
CA SER A 24 -44.78 -25.18 48.82
C SER A 24 -43.28 -25.48 48.64
N GLY A 25 -42.33 -24.78 49.27
CA GLY A 25 -42.38 -23.88 50.44
C GLY A 25 -41.05 -23.98 51.21
N SER A 26 -40.93 -23.27 52.35
CA SER A 26 -39.73 -23.21 53.24
C SER A 26 -38.52 -22.46 52.63
N SER A 27 -37.82 -21.47 53.22
CA SER A 27 -37.54 -21.03 54.62
C SER A 27 -36.90 -22.12 55.49
N SER A 28 -35.78 -21.95 56.20
CA SER A 28 -34.97 -20.76 56.55
C SER A 28 -33.74 -21.24 57.36
N SER A 29 -32.68 -20.42 57.42
CA SER A 29 -31.76 -20.24 58.56
C SER A 29 -31.16 -21.45 59.33
N LEU A 30 -29.81 -21.50 59.44
CA LEU A 30 -28.98 -21.48 60.69
C LEU A 30 -27.50 -21.77 60.28
N LEU A 31 -26.48 -21.03 60.78
CA LEU A 31 -25.67 -21.28 62.01
C LEU A 31 -24.89 -22.63 61.98
N MET A 32 -23.63 -22.76 62.46
CA MET A 32 -22.73 -21.90 63.26
C MET A 32 -21.29 -22.51 63.30
N LEU A 33 -20.36 -21.92 64.09
CA LEU A 33 -19.16 -22.53 64.74
C LEU A 33 -17.92 -22.79 63.83
N LEU A 34 -16.65 -22.54 64.19
CA LEU A 34 -15.94 -21.94 65.37
C LEU A 34 -14.73 -21.13 64.84
N ARG A 35 -14.29 -20.00 65.44
CA ARG A 35 -13.24 -19.88 66.51
C ARG A 35 -12.08 -20.91 66.35
N SER A 36 -10.79 -20.62 66.47
CA SER A 36 -10.04 -19.73 67.39
C SER A 36 -8.57 -19.62 66.88
N LEU A 37 -7.64 -18.75 67.31
CA LEU A 37 -7.60 -17.62 68.25
C LEU A 37 -6.31 -16.77 67.99
N CYS A 38 -6.29 -15.52 68.49
CA CYS A 38 -5.18 -14.72 69.06
C CYS A 38 -3.69 -14.99 68.71
N SER A 39 -2.92 -13.99 68.22
CA SER A 39 -2.32 -12.81 68.92
C SER A 39 -1.00 -13.14 69.66
N SER A 40 0.02 -12.29 69.76
CA SER A 40 -0.03 -10.85 70.07
C SER A 40 1.32 -10.11 69.90
N SER A 41 1.21 -8.79 69.73
CA SER A 41 2.12 -7.67 70.07
C SER A 41 3.61 -7.84 70.50
N HIS A 42 4.42 -6.94 69.91
CA HIS A 42 5.37 -6.01 70.56
C HIS A 42 6.85 -6.36 70.87
N ARG A 43 7.69 -5.35 70.54
CA ARG A 43 8.98 -4.94 71.16
C ARG A 43 10.17 -5.91 71.08
N THR A 44 11.18 -5.56 70.29
CA THR A 44 12.48 -5.00 70.77
C THR A 44 13.49 -4.83 69.62
N ALA A 45 14.25 -3.73 69.66
CA ALA A 45 15.58 -3.57 69.04
C ALA A 45 16.65 -3.87 70.14
N PRO A 46 17.99 -3.88 69.92
CA PRO A 46 18.72 -3.36 68.75
C PRO A 46 19.98 -4.20 68.36
N SER A 47 20.96 -3.54 67.71
CA SER A 47 22.35 -4.00 67.46
C SER A 47 22.50 -5.01 66.31
N ARG A 48 23.58 -5.06 65.51
CA ARG A 48 24.92 -4.40 65.44
C ARG A 48 25.45 -4.72 63.99
N LEU A 49 26.29 -3.99 63.25
CA LEU A 49 27.34 -2.98 63.50
C LEU A 49 27.47 -1.97 62.33
N TYR A 50 27.85 -0.73 62.69
CA TYR A 50 28.69 0.28 62.00
C TYR A 50 28.60 0.64 60.49
N PRO A 51 28.44 1.95 60.20
CA PRO A 51 28.77 2.62 58.93
C PRO A 51 30.08 3.47 59.05
N PRO A 52 30.18 4.76 58.66
CA PRO A 52 30.81 5.23 57.41
C PRO A 52 31.98 6.25 57.59
N ARG A 53 32.64 6.68 56.50
CA ARG A 53 33.38 7.97 56.24
C ARG A 53 34.21 7.85 54.92
N LEU A 54 34.34 8.80 53.97
CA LEU A 54 34.70 10.25 53.96
C LEU A 54 36.13 10.52 54.51
N TYR A 55 37.13 11.04 53.79
CA TYR A 55 37.22 12.36 53.12
C TYR A 55 38.64 12.56 52.50
N GLN A 56 38.81 13.49 51.52
CA GLN A 56 40.04 14.28 51.18
C GLN A 56 41.34 13.55 50.70
N SER A 57 42.26 14.11 49.88
CA SER A 57 42.23 15.28 48.95
C SER A 57 43.52 15.44 48.12
N HIS A 58 43.43 16.20 47.00
CA HIS A 58 44.49 16.92 46.26
C HIS A 58 45.67 16.16 45.59
N HIS A 59 45.79 16.32 44.26
CA HIS A 59 46.80 17.22 43.64
C HIS A 59 46.43 17.56 42.17
N ARG A 60 47.27 18.30 41.44
CA ARG A 60 46.89 19.26 40.37
C ARG A 60 47.65 19.03 39.03
N LEU A 61 47.03 19.43 37.89
CA LEU A 61 47.63 19.70 36.55
C LEU A 61 48.14 18.46 35.76
N ARG A 62 47.85 18.25 34.46
CA ARG A 62 47.91 19.18 33.30
C ARG A 62 46.87 18.84 32.19
N ALA A 63 46.76 19.73 31.21
CA ALA A 63 45.79 19.68 30.11
C ALA A 63 46.15 18.68 28.99
N PHE A 64 45.11 18.22 28.28
CA PHE A 64 45.19 17.70 26.91
C PHE A 64 44.16 18.45 26.05
N SER A 65 44.65 19.22 25.08
CA SER A 65 43.82 19.82 24.03
C SER A 65 43.57 18.78 22.94
N VAL A 66 42.34 18.70 22.45
CA VAL A 66 41.98 17.93 21.25
C VAL A 66 41.31 18.90 20.28
N GLU A 67 42.07 19.38 19.29
CA GLU A 67 41.54 20.14 18.16
C GLU A 67 41.45 19.25 16.91
N ALA A 68 40.51 19.60 16.03
CA ALA A 68 40.00 18.72 14.99
C ALA A 68 40.85 18.68 13.70
N PRO A 69 40.76 17.61 12.89
CA PRO A 69 41.30 17.59 11.53
C PRO A 69 40.28 18.16 10.53
N ASN A 70 40.66 19.25 9.83
CA ASN A 70 39.98 19.71 8.63
C ASN A 70 40.26 18.77 7.44
N PRO A 71 39.26 18.37 6.63
CA PRO A 71 39.52 17.74 5.34
C PRO A 71 39.84 18.82 4.29
N SER A 72 41.06 18.78 3.74
CA SER A 72 41.41 19.57 2.55
C SER A 72 41.84 18.64 1.42
N PHE A 73 41.11 18.69 0.30
CA PHE A 73 41.44 17.95 -0.91
C PHE A 73 42.59 18.63 -1.66
N ARG A 74 43.66 17.89 -1.95
CA ARG A 74 44.51 18.13 -3.13
C ARG A 74 44.89 16.84 -3.82
N THR A 75 44.78 16.88 -5.13
CA THR A 75 45.05 15.79 -6.07
C THR A 75 46.55 15.52 -6.23
N SER A 76 46.92 14.26 -6.44
CA SER A 76 48.22 13.91 -7.03
C SER A 76 48.08 12.76 -8.02
N VAL A 77 48.66 12.95 -9.21
CA VAL A 77 48.56 12.03 -10.34
C VAL A 77 49.70 11.02 -10.27
N LEU A 78 49.38 9.73 -10.12
CA LEU A 78 50.37 8.66 -10.08
C LEU A 78 50.62 8.08 -11.48
N ARG A 79 51.54 8.73 -12.24
CA ARG A 79 52.27 8.03 -13.30
C ARG A 79 53.20 7.00 -12.65
N ARG A 80 53.08 5.72 -13.04
CA ARG A 80 54.12 4.70 -12.79
C ARG A 80 54.72 4.23 -14.12
N SER A 81 55.94 4.67 -14.38
CA SER A 81 56.81 4.19 -15.44
C SER A 81 57.49 2.87 -15.04
N PHE A 82 57.89 2.10 -16.05
CA PHE A 82 58.65 0.85 -15.94
C PHE A 82 60.05 1.01 -15.31
N HIS A 83 60.64 -0.15 -14.97
CA HIS A 83 61.99 -0.55 -14.50
C HIS A 83 61.85 -1.27 -13.15
N GLY A 84 62.33 -2.49 -12.92
CA GLY A 84 63.26 -3.32 -13.69
C GLY A 84 64.40 -3.75 -12.76
N VAL A 85 64.35 -4.96 -12.20
CA VAL A 85 65.43 -5.53 -11.37
C VAL A 85 65.50 -7.06 -11.57
N ASP A 86 66.67 -7.55 -11.91
CA ASP A 86 66.99 -8.97 -12.10
C ASP A 86 66.96 -9.79 -10.81
N ARG A 87 66.68 -11.09 -10.95
CA ARG A 87 67.41 -12.14 -10.18
C ARG A 87 67.70 -13.37 -11.03
N LEU A 88 68.97 -13.77 -10.99
CA LEU A 88 69.55 -14.94 -11.65
C LEU A 88 69.06 -16.27 -11.04
N GLY A 89 69.01 -17.30 -11.88
CA GLY A 89 68.85 -18.70 -11.48
C GLY A 89 69.14 -19.64 -12.65
N HIS A 90 70.39 -20.12 -12.77
CA HIS A 90 70.78 -21.11 -13.77
C HIS A 90 70.31 -22.52 -13.40
N ALA A 91 69.73 -23.24 -14.36
CA ALA A 91 69.94 -24.68 -14.55
C ALA A 91 69.59 -25.05 -16.01
N ASP A 92 70.52 -25.70 -16.69
CA ASP A 92 70.45 -26.06 -18.11
C ASP A 92 70.04 -27.54 -18.28
N ARG A 93 69.28 -27.89 -19.33
CA ARG A 93 69.25 -29.23 -19.97
C ARG A 93 68.23 -29.38 -21.12
N ASP A 94 68.69 -30.08 -22.16
CA ASP A 94 67.97 -30.55 -23.35
C ASP A 94 66.66 -31.30 -23.11
N GLY A 95 65.75 -31.26 -24.10
CA GLY A 95 64.57 -32.14 -24.14
C GLY A 95 63.64 -31.94 -25.35
N GLN A 96 63.71 -32.84 -26.34
CA GLN A 96 63.01 -32.71 -27.63
C GLN A 96 61.56 -33.25 -27.62
N LYS A 97 60.61 -32.47 -28.18
CA LYS A 97 59.30 -32.84 -28.78
C LYS A 97 58.34 -33.80 -28.03
N ARG A 98 57.17 -33.27 -27.64
CA ARG A 98 55.76 -33.78 -27.80
C ARG A 98 54.89 -32.92 -26.86
N GLY A 99 53.73 -32.36 -27.20
CA GLY A 99 52.90 -32.51 -28.39
C GLY A 99 51.42 -32.57 -27.97
N ILE A 100 50.78 -31.42 -27.75
CA ILE A 100 49.33 -31.31 -27.55
C ILE A 100 48.80 -30.18 -28.43
N THR A 101 47.87 -30.52 -29.31
CA THR A 101 47.14 -29.59 -30.18
C THR A 101 45.99 -28.96 -29.40
N THR A 102 45.93 -27.63 -29.31
CA THR A 102 44.68 -26.91 -29.02
C THR A 102 44.39 -25.93 -30.15
N CYS A 103 43.13 -25.91 -30.59
CA CYS A 103 42.73 -25.26 -31.84
C CYS A 103 42.86 -23.72 -31.77
N ARG A 104 43.61 -23.14 -32.71
CA ARG A 104 43.52 -21.72 -33.09
C ARG A 104 42.22 -21.45 -33.85
N VAL A 105 41.08 -21.47 -33.15
CA VAL A 105 39.77 -21.04 -33.70
C VAL A 105 38.94 -20.36 -32.60
N ALA A 106 39.42 -19.23 -32.08
CA ALA A 106 38.65 -18.36 -31.16
C ALA A 106 39.24 -16.95 -30.90
N SER A 107 40.51 -16.67 -31.22
CA SER A 107 41.18 -15.42 -30.81
C SER A 107 40.79 -14.18 -31.62
N ASP A 108 40.36 -14.34 -32.87
CA ASP A 108 40.29 -13.24 -33.83
C ASP A 108 38.88 -12.59 -33.89
N ALA A 109 37.97 -12.98 -32.99
CA ALA A 109 36.57 -12.53 -32.94
C ALA A 109 36.24 -11.63 -31.73
N LEU A 110 37.23 -11.25 -30.91
CA LEU A 110 37.03 -10.49 -29.67
C LEU A 110 37.91 -9.23 -29.54
N ALA A 111 38.52 -8.77 -30.63
CA ALA A 111 39.07 -7.42 -30.74
C ALA A 111 37.96 -6.44 -31.20
N SER A 112 36.89 -6.32 -30.43
CA SER A 112 35.91 -5.24 -30.64
C SER A 112 36.53 -3.90 -30.24
N ASP A 113 36.27 -2.86 -31.03
CA ASP A 113 36.80 -1.50 -30.83
C ASP A 113 36.67 -1.05 -29.37
N VAL A 114 37.80 -0.98 -28.66
CA VAL A 114 37.89 -0.25 -27.40
C VAL A 114 37.87 1.25 -27.75
N LYS A 115 36.67 1.79 -27.93
CA LYS A 115 36.46 3.24 -28.08
C LYS A 115 37.15 3.93 -26.90
N ALA A 116 38.18 4.73 -27.21
CA ALA A 116 38.95 5.43 -26.19
C ALA A 116 38.02 6.33 -25.38
N TYR A 117 37.91 6.10 -24.08
CA TYR A 117 37.12 6.94 -23.18
C TYR A 117 37.92 8.20 -22.84
N ASP A 118 37.67 9.27 -23.59
CA ASP A 118 38.32 10.57 -23.42
C ASP A 118 37.35 11.63 -22.87
N ALA A 119 37.88 12.83 -22.61
CA ALA A 119 37.08 13.94 -22.09
C ALA A 119 35.98 14.41 -23.06
N GLY A 120 36.10 14.14 -24.36
CA GLY A 120 35.09 14.47 -25.37
C GLY A 120 33.83 13.60 -25.27
N GLN A 121 33.89 12.47 -24.57
CA GLN A 121 32.73 11.62 -24.28
C GLN A 121 31.96 12.06 -23.02
N ILE A 122 32.44 13.09 -22.30
CA ILE A 122 31.72 13.68 -21.16
C ILE A 122 30.69 14.68 -21.70
N GLN A 123 29.44 14.22 -21.85
CA GLN A 123 28.34 15.09 -22.24
C GLN A 123 27.85 15.92 -21.03
N VAL A 124 28.05 17.23 -21.09
CA VAL A 124 27.38 18.21 -20.21
C VAL A 124 26.00 18.51 -20.79
N LEU A 125 24.97 18.52 -19.95
CA LEU A 125 23.60 18.87 -20.33
C LEU A 125 23.26 20.23 -19.71
N GLU A 126 22.99 21.23 -20.54
CA GLU A 126 22.74 22.60 -20.09
C GLU A 126 21.24 22.86 -19.82
N GLY A 127 20.97 23.76 -18.88
CA GLY A 127 19.61 24.16 -18.52
C GLY A 127 18.69 22.99 -18.15
N LEU A 128 17.59 22.83 -18.89
CA LEU A 128 16.56 21.82 -18.63
C LEU A 128 16.75 20.51 -19.42
N GLU A 129 17.81 20.38 -20.22
CA GLU A 129 18.06 19.16 -21.01
C GLU A 129 18.31 17.93 -20.13
N ALA A 130 18.91 18.12 -18.95
CA ALA A 130 19.09 17.08 -17.95
C ALA A 130 17.75 16.48 -17.47
N VAL A 131 16.73 17.33 -17.27
CA VAL A 131 15.39 16.92 -16.86
C VAL A 131 14.73 16.09 -17.95
N ARG A 132 14.76 16.58 -19.21
CA ARG A 132 14.20 15.85 -20.36
C ARG A 132 14.88 14.52 -20.63
N LYS A 133 16.19 14.42 -20.36
CA LYS A 133 16.96 13.18 -20.56
C LYS A 133 16.73 12.13 -19.45
N ARG A 134 16.41 12.56 -18.22
CA ARG A 134 16.20 11.67 -17.05
C ARG A 134 14.96 12.07 -16.22
N PRO A 135 13.75 12.13 -16.81
CA PRO A 135 12.55 12.65 -16.14
C PRO A 135 12.20 11.93 -14.84
N GLY A 136 12.39 10.60 -14.78
CA GLY A 136 12.12 9.80 -13.58
C GLY A 136 12.91 10.21 -12.34
N MET A 137 14.05 10.89 -12.46
CA MET A 137 14.78 11.44 -11.30
C MET A 137 14.08 12.64 -10.66
N TYR A 138 13.24 13.35 -11.41
CA TYR A 138 12.57 14.59 -10.99
C TYR A 138 11.10 14.36 -10.63
N ILE A 139 10.40 13.50 -11.39
CA ILE A 139 8.96 13.21 -11.23
C ILE A 139 8.65 11.74 -10.86
N GLY A 140 9.67 10.97 -10.47
CA GLY A 140 9.58 9.56 -10.06
C GLY A 140 9.36 8.55 -11.20
N SER A 141 8.57 8.89 -12.21
CA SER A 141 8.25 8.00 -13.34
C SER A 141 7.76 8.78 -14.56
N THR A 142 7.74 8.16 -15.75
CA THR A 142 7.06 8.69 -16.95
C THR A 142 5.68 8.07 -17.19
N GLY A 143 5.17 7.30 -16.22
CA GLY A 143 3.83 6.71 -16.26
C GLY A 143 2.75 7.66 -15.70
N PRO A 144 1.51 7.16 -15.49
CA PRO A 144 0.40 7.96 -14.98
C PRO A 144 0.71 8.71 -13.67
N LYS A 145 1.50 8.12 -12.76
CA LYS A 145 1.91 8.77 -11.50
C LYS A 145 2.74 10.03 -11.74
N GLY A 146 3.69 9.99 -12.67
CA GLY A 146 4.53 11.13 -13.02
C GLY A 146 3.77 12.22 -13.76
N LEU A 147 2.83 11.83 -14.63
CA LEU A 147 1.93 12.76 -15.32
C LEU A 147 1.12 13.61 -14.32
N HIS A 148 0.47 12.97 -13.35
CA HIS A 148 -0.25 13.67 -12.28
C HIS A 148 0.67 14.48 -11.36
N HIS A 149 1.92 14.07 -11.18
CA HIS A 149 2.89 14.82 -10.39
C HIS A 149 3.21 16.21 -10.99
N LEU A 150 3.09 16.39 -12.31
CA LEU A 150 3.20 17.73 -12.94
C LEU A 150 2.08 18.68 -12.44
N VAL A 151 0.86 18.17 -12.33
CA VAL A 151 -0.29 18.92 -11.78
C VAL A 151 -0.02 19.26 -10.32
N TYR A 152 0.53 18.32 -9.54
CA TYR A 152 0.81 18.50 -8.12
C TYR A 152 1.87 19.57 -7.88
N GLU A 153 2.97 19.62 -8.64
CA GLU A 153 3.99 20.66 -8.45
C GLU A 153 3.47 22.07 -8.77
N VAL A 154 2.55 22.25 -9.72
CA VAL A 154 1.91 23.57 -9.95
C VAL A 154 0.87 23.87 -8.87
N LEU A 155 0.06 22.89 -8.48
CA LEU A 155 -1.00 23.03 -7.47
C LEU A 155 -0.44 23.31 -6.07
N ASP A 156 0.63 22.61 -5.66
CA ASP A 156 1.30 22.83 -4.38
C ASP A 156 1.92 24.25 -4.32
N ASN A 157 2.39 24.81 -5.43
CA ASN A 157 2.84 26.20 -5.50
C ASN A 157 1.68 27.21 -5.28
N ALA A 158 0.50 26.95 -5.84
CA ALA A 158 -0.71 27.76 -5.60
C ALA A 158 -1.19 27.67 -4.14
N ILE A 159 -1.10 26.47 -3.54
CA ILE A 159 -1.43 26.27 -2.12
C ILE A 159 -0.38 26.90 -1.20
N ASP A 160 0.89 26.99 -1.57
CA ASP A 160 1.90 27.73 -0.80
C ASP A 160 1.61 29.25 -0.74
N GLU A 161 1.05 29.86 -1.80
CA GLU A 161 0.52 31.26 -1.73
C GLU A 161 -0.66 31.39 -0.75
N ALA A 162 -1.52 30.37 -0.69
CA ALA A 162 -2.67 30.35 0.20
C ALA A 162 -2.26 30.14 1.67
N GLN A 163 -1.28 29.26 1.93
CA GLN A 163 -0.69 29.05 3.26
C GLN A 163 0.03 30.31 3.77
N ALA A 164 0.63 31.09 2.88
CA ALA A 164 1.20 32.40 3.20
C ALA A 164 0.14 33.50 3.43
N GLY A 165 -1.15 33.19 3.29
CA GLY A 165 -2.27 34.11 3.56
C GLY A 165 -2.62 35.06 2.40
N PHE A 166 -2.08 34.84 1.20
CA PHE A 166 -2.30 35.74 0.05
C PHE A 166 -3.32 35.24 -0.96
N ALA A 167 -3.57 33.92 -1.03
CA ALA A 167 -4.60 33.34 -1.89
C ALA A 167 -5.73 32.71 -1.05
N SER A 168 -6.96 32.77 -1.56
CA SER A 168 -8.16 32.14 -0.98
C SER A 168 -8.80 31.14 -1.93
N THR A 169 -8.47 31.19 -3.22
CA THR A 169 -9.16 30.43 -4.26
C THR A 169 -8.16 29.91 -5.28
N VAL A 170 -8.29 28.62 -5.61
CA VAL A 170 -7.49 27.96 -6.64
C VAL A 170 -8.43 27.24 -7.61
N ASP A 171 -8.29 27.51 -8.91
CA ASP A 171 -9.06 26.88 -9.97
C ASP A 171 -8.19 25.90 -10.74
N VAL A 172 -8.63 24.65 -10.87
CA VAL A 172 -7.97 23.57 -11.62
C VAL A 172 -8.90 23.13 -12.76
N ILE A 173 -8.47 23.27 -14.00
CA ILE A 173 -9.26 22.92 -15.18
C ILE A 173 -8.50 21.91 -16.03
N LEU A 174 -9.12 20.75 -16.26
CA LEU A 174 -8.67 19.74 -17.21
C LEU A 174 -9.37 20.02 -18.55
N HIS A 175 -8.60 20.37 -19.58
CA HIS A 175 -9.12 20.78 -20.88
C HIS A 175 -9.27 19.60 -21.85
N THR A 176 -10.14 19.76 -22.87
CA THR A 176 -10.36 18.75 -23.92
C THR A 176 -9.16 18.55 -24.86
N ASP A 177 -8.25 19.52 -24.93
CA ASP A 177 -6.99 19.44 -25.70
C ASP A 177 -5.89 18.60 -25.00
N GLY A 178 -6.18 18.03 -23.82
CA GLY A 178 -5.24 17.26 -23.01
C GLY A 178 -4.32 18.10 -22.13
N SER A 179 -4.51 19.43 -22.10
CA SER A 179 -3.77 20.33 -21.20
C SER A 179 -4.47 20.53 -19.86
N VAL A 180 -3.74 21.06 -18.89
CA VAL A 180 -4.28 21.48 -17.59
C VAL A 180 -3.97 22.95 -17.37
N SER A 181 -4.92 23.71 -16.85
CA SER A 181 -4.65 25.02 -16.26
C SER A 181 -4.93 25.03 -14.77
N ILE A 182 -4.02 25.67 -14.03
CA ILE A 182 -4.15 25.96 -12.60
C ILE A 182 -4.03 27.46 -12.43
N SER A 183 -4.99 28.07 -11.76
CA SER A 183 -5.02 29.50 -11.44
C SER A 183 -5.14 29.75 -9.94
N ASP A 184 -4.40 30.71 -9.42
CA ASP A 184 -4.51 31.21 -8.05
C ASP A 184 -4.93 32.70 -8.06
N ASN A 185 -5.45 33.18 -6.93
CA ASN A 185 -5.70 34.61 -6.68
C ASN A 185 -4.68 35.25 -5.71
N GLY A 186 -3.44 34.72 -5.66
CA GLY A 186 -2.37 35.17 -4.77
C GLY A 186 -1.61 36.40 -5.27
N ARG A 187 -0.33 36.54 -4.89
CA ARG A 187 0.49 37.73 -5.24
C ARG A 187 0.90 37.81 -6.71
N GLY A 188 0.82 36.69 -7.42
CA GLY A 188 1.40 36.51 -8.76
C GLY A 188 2.93 36.37 -8.74
N ILE A 189 3.49 35.49 -9.58
CA ILE A 189 4.95 35.32 -9.72
C ILE A 189 5.62 36.68 -10.04
N PRO A 190 6.76 37.05 -9.43
CA PRO A 190 7.47 38.28 -9.76
C PRO A 190 7.84 38.37 -11.26
N THR A 191 7.63 39.53 -11.86
CA THR A 191 7.87 39.78 -13.30
C THR A 191 9.07 40.70 -13.55
N ASP A 192 9.61 41.32 -12.50
CA ASP A 192 10.77 42.21 -12.53
C ASP A 192 12.05 41.49 -13.03
N VAL A 193 13.03 42.25 -13.51
CA VAL A 193 14.30 41.69 -14.00
C VAL A 193 15.12 41.16 -12.81
N HIS A 194 15.50 39.88 -12.88
CA HIS A 194 16.27 39.21 -11.85
C HIS A 194 17.78 39.55 -11.99
N PRO A 195 18.45 40.02 -10.91
CA PRO A 195 19.75 40.70 -11.01
C PRO A 195 20.90 39.82 -11.49
N VAL A 196 20.83 38.50 -11.29
CA VAL A 196 21.91 37.57 -11.69
C VAL A 196 21.73 37.04 -13.11
N THR A 197 20.49 36.83 -13.55
CA THR A 197 20.19 36.19 -14.85
C THR A 197 19.89 37.20 -15.96
N GLY A 198 19.60 38.46 -15.63
CA GLY A 198 19.25 39.51 -16.62
C GLY A 198 17.91 39.29 -17.34
N LYS A 199 17.17 38.24 -16.96
CA LYS A 199 15.85 37.85 -17.48
C LYS A 199 14.75 38.28 -16.50
N SER A 200 13.48 38.21 -16.90
CA SER A 200 12.39 38.34 -15.93
C SER A 200 12.51 37.24 -14.85
N ALA A 201 12.09 37.54 -13.63
CA ALA A 201 12.05 36.55 -12.56
C ALA A 201 11.12 35.38 -12.91
N LEU A 202 10.02 35.64 -13.63
CA LEU A 202 9.16 34.62 -14.23
C LEU A 202 9.93 33.66 -15.15
N GLU A 203 10.65 34.17 -16.16
CA GLU A 203 11.44 33.32 -17.07
C GLU A 203 12.56 32.58 -16.30
N THR A 204 13.15 33.23 -15.31
CA THR A 204 14.20 32.64 -14.45
C THR A 204 13.66 31.40 -13.72
N VAL A 205 12.53 31.47 -13.02
CA VAL A 205 11.98 30.30 -12.28
C VAL A 205 11.46 29.19 -13.20
N LEU A 206 11.14 29.50 -14.46
CA LEU A 206 10.67 28.54 -15.46
C LEU A 206 11.80 27.89 -16.28
N THR A 207 12.98 28.51 -16.38
CA THR A 207 14.08 28.04 -17.25
C THR A 207 15.36 27.66 -16.50
N VAL A 208 15.50 28.00 -15.22
CA VAL A 208 16.68 27.71 -14.40
C VAL A 208 16.30 26.76 -13.26
N LEU A 209 17.02 25.63 -13.14
CA LEU A 209 16.87 24.71 -12.01
C LEU A 209 17.37 25.38 -10.72
N HIS A 210 16.69 25.12 -9.61
CA HIS A 210 17.00 25.71 -8.29
C HIS A 210 16.86 27.24 -8.23
N ALA A 211 16.01 27.82 -9.07
CA ALA A 211 15.63 29.23 -9.00
C ALA A 211 14.23 29.39 -8.38
N GLY A 212 14.11 30.16 -7.30
CA GLY A 212 12.82 30.39 -6.64
C GLY A 212 12.92 31.24 -5.37
N GLY A 213 11.80 31.85 -4.97
CA GLY A 213 11.73 32.70 -3.76
C GLY A 213 11.67 31.93 -2.43
N LYS A 214 11.80 30.60 -2.44
CA LYS A 214 11.58 29.69 -1.29
C LYS A 214 12.85 29.29 -0.54
N PHE A 215 14.03 29.74 -0.99
CA PHE A 215 15.33 29.40 -0.38
C PHE A 215 15.85 30.39 0.68
N GLY A 216 15.20 31.55 0.85
CA GLY A 216 15.74 32.67 1.65
C GLY A 216 15.65 32.52 3.17
N GLY A 217 15.17 31.40 3.71
CA GLY A 217 14.88 31.25 5.14
C GLY A 217 13.93 32.36 5.64
N GLU A 218 14.29 33.03 6.74
CA GLU A 218 13.55 34.18 7.28
C GLU A 218 13.41 35.37 6.31
N SER A 219 14.31 35.49 5.31
CA SER A 219 14.24 36.52 4.27
C SER A 219 13.43 36.10 3.03
N SER A 220 12.89 34.88 3.01
CA SER A 220 12.04 34.39 1.93
C SER A 220 10.63 34.97 2.01
N GLY A 221 9.91 34.95 0.86
CA GLY A 221 8.51 35.37 0.80
C GLY A 221 7.50 34.38 1.40
N TYR A 222 7.97 33.32 2.09
CA TYR A 222 7.19 32.20 2.62
C TYR A 222 7.80 31.66 3.92
N SER A 223 7.16 31.90 5.08
CA SER A 223 7.62 31.37 6.37
C SER A 223 7.52 29.84 6.48
N VAL A 224 6.61 29.23 5.71
CA VAL A 224 6.40 27.78 5.57
C VAL A 224 6.04 27.52 4.12
N SER A 225 6.68 26.54 3.45
CA SER A 225 6.31 26.11 2.10
C SER A 225 6.70 24.66 1.82
N GLY A 226 5.98 23.97 0.93
CA GLY A 226 6.36 22.65 0.45
C GLY A 226 7.41 22.66 -0.67
N GLY A 227 7.52 23.78 -1.40
CA GLY A 227 8.34 23.94 -2.61
C GLY A 227 9.84 24.20 -2.39
N LEU A 228 10.52 23.41 -1.56
CA LEU A 228 11.89 23.71 -1.09
C LEU A 228 13.01 23.62 -2.13
N HIS A 229 12.86 22.81 -3.17
CA HIS A 229 13.96 22.50 -4.09
C HIS A 229 14.12 23.49 -5.26
N GLY A 230 13.13 24.38 -5.48
CA GLY A 230 13.12 25.34 -6.60
C GLY A 230 13.23 24.72 -7.99
N VAL A 231 12.73 23.49 -8.17
CA VAL A 231 12.79 22.75 -9.45
C VAL A 231 11.40 22.49 -10.05
N GLY A 232 10.33 22.53 -9.25
CA GLY A 232 9.00 22.05 -9.64
C GLY A 232 8.46 22.62 -10.95
N ILE A 233 8.26 23.93 -11.00
CA ILE A 233 7.68 24.60 -12.17
C ILE A 233 8.60 24.55 -13.41
N SER A 234 9.93 24.53 -13.23
CA SER A 234 10.86 24.36 -14.34
C SER A 234 10.89 22.92 -14.88
N VAL A 235 10.64 21.90 -14.04
CA VAL A 235 10.42 20.51 -14.48
C VAL A 235 9.10 20.38 -15.26
N VAL A 236 8.02 21.04 -14.83
CA VAL A 236 6.76 21.08 -15.58
C VAL A 236 6.99 21.72 -16.97
N ASN A 237 7.73 22.83 -17.03
CA ASN A 237 8.12 23.45 -18.30
C ASN A 237 9.00 22.53 -19.17
N ALA A 238 9.99 21.85 -18.57
CA ALA A 238 10.86 20.92 -19.27
C ALA A 238 10.10 19.74 -19.89
N LEU A 239 9.07 19.22 -19.21
CA LEU A 239 8.34 18.01 -19.58
C LEU A 239 6.98 18.29 -20.27
N SER A 240 6.78 19.51 -20.74
CA SER A 240 5.61 19.93 -21.51
C SER A 240 5.98 20.28 -22.95
N GLU A 241 5.12 19.93 -23.90
CA GLU A 241 5.15 20.45 -25.28
C GLU A 241 5.05 21.98 -25.26
N ARG A 242 4.14 22.50 -24.44
CA ARG A 242 3.85 23.94 -24.32
C ARG A 242 3.44 24.33 -22.90
N VAL A 243 3.91 25.48 -22.43
CA VAL A 243 3.45 26.15 -21.21
C VAL A 243 3.14 27.62 -21.51
N ASP A 244 1.92 28.05 -21.19
CA ASP A 244 1.51 29.46 -21.23
C ASP A 244 1.29 29.96 -19.79
N VAL A 245 2.02 30.99 -19.38
CA VAL A 245 1.86 31.60 -18.05
C VAL A 245 1.27 32.99 -18.17
N THR A 246 0.19 33.24 -17.42
CA THR A 246 -0.42 34.56 -17.23
C THR A 246 -0.19 35.00 -15.78
N VAL A 247 0.33 36.20 -15.55
CA VAL A 247 0.50 36.78 -14.21
C VAL A 247 -0.31 38.07 -14.12
N TRP A 248 -1.13 38.21 -13.08
CA TRP A 248 -1.83 39.45 -12.76
C TRP A 248 -1.15 40.09 -11.54
N ARG A 249 -0.46 41.21 -11.75
CA ARG A 249 0.33 41.86 -10.70
C ARG A 249 0.47 43.36 -10.99
N ASN A 250 0.46 44.19 -9.94
CA ASN A 250 0.60 45.65 -10.04
C ASN A 250 -0.33 46.32 -11.07
N GLY A 251 -1.58 45.84 -11.20
CA GLY A 251 -2.57 46.39 -12.14
C GLY A 251 -2.34 46.04 -13.62
N HIS A 252 -1.44 45.10 -13.91
CA HIS A 252 -1.08 44.66 -15.25
C HIS A 252 -1.29 43.15 -15.40
N GLU A 253 -1.60 42.72 -16.62
CA GLU A 253 -1.55 41.34 -17.06
C GLU A 253 -0.25 41.13 -17.83
N TYR A 254 0.54 40.14 -17.41
CA TYR A 254 1.75 39.71 -18.11
C TYR A 254 1.57 38.31 -18.68
N LYS A 255 2.06 38.08 -19.90
CA LYS A 255 1.98 36.80 -20.62
C LYS A 255 3.33 36.42 -21.19
N GLN A 256 3.73 35.17 -20.97
CA GLN A 256 4.91 34.55 -21.57
C GLN A 256 4.63 33.07 -21.88
N SER A 257 5.14 32.61 -23.02
CA SER A 257 4.94 31.24 -23.52
C SER A 257 6.29 30.52 -23.67
N PHE A 258 6.24 29.20 -23.46
CA PHE A 258 7.40 28.32 -23.46
C PHE A 258 7.07 27.03 -24.19
N GLU A 259 8.07 26.42 -24.84
CA GLU A 259 7.98 25.11 -25.50
C GLU A 259 9.20 24.28 -25.12
N PHE A 260 8.99 23.03 -24.69
CA PHE A 260 10.05 22.08 -24.32
C PHE A 260 11.11 22.65 -23.34
N GLY A 261 10.69 23.49 -22.39
CA GLY A 261 11.56 24.17 -21.42
C GLY A 261 12.21 25.49 -21.90
N LYS A 262 11.99 25.92 -23.15
CA LYS A 262 12.61 27.11 -23.74
C LYS A 262 11.56 28.22 -23.92
N SER A 263 11.93 29.47 -23.63
CA SER A 263 11.01 30.60 -23.85
C SER A 263 10.90 30.90 -25.35
N ILE A 264 9.66 31.01 -25.86
CA ILE A 264 9.38 31.30 -27.28
C ILE A 264 8.92 32.74 -27.51
N THR A 265 8.45 33.43 -26.47
CA THR A 265 8.03 34.83 -26.51
C THR A 265 8.70 35.64 -25.41
N PRO A 266 9.06 36.91 -25.64
CA PRO A 266 9.45 37.80 -24.56
C PRO A 266 8.25 38.07 -23.65
N LEU A 267 8.52 38.45 -22.39
CA LEU A 267 7.46 38.83 -21.45
C LEU A 267 6.67 40.03 -22.00
N SER A 268 5.41 39.78 -22.37
CA SER A 268 4.48 40.81 -22.84
C SER A 268 3.63 41.31 -21.68
N GLY A 269 3.44 42.62 -21.55
CA GLY A 269 2.67 43.24 -20.47
C GLY A 269 1.64 44.21 -21.01
N SER A 270 0.38 44.07 -20.56
CA SER A 270 -0.72 44.99 -20.86
C SER A 270 -1.39 45.45 -19.57
N ARG A 271 -1.93 46.68 -19.56
CA ARG A 271 -2.70 47.18 -18.42
C ARG A 271 -4.03 46.41 -18.33
N LEU A 272 -4.44 46.05 -17.10
CA LEU A 272 -5.74 45.41 -16.88
C LEU A 272 -6.88 46.32 -17.34
N SER A 273 -7.90 45.70 -17.93
CA SER A 273 -9.15 46.35 -18.31
C SER A 273 -9.95 46.76 -17.06
N SER A 274 -10.92 47.67 -17.23
CA SER A 274 -11.66 48.28 -16.11
C SER A 274 -12.47 47.27 -15.28
N ASP A 275 -12.94 46.20 -15.91
CA ASP A 275 -13.66 45.06 -15.33
C ASP A 275 -12.74 44.10 -14.54
N GLN A 276 -11.43 44.10 -14.80
CA GLN A 276 -10.44 43.25 -14.10
C GLN A 276 -9.62 44.03 -13.06
N LYS A 277 -10.02 45.25 -12.73
CA LYS A 277 -9.30 46.14 -11.82
C LYS A 277 -9.23 45.55 -10.40
N GLY A 278 -8.03 45.25 -9.94
CA GLY A 278 -7.77 44.62 -8.64
C GLY A 278 -7.49 43.12 -8.71
N ARG A 279 -7.61 42.48 -9.88
CA ARG A 279 -7.20 41.09 -10.08
C ARG A 279 -5.70 40.92 -9.82
N THR A 280 -5.36 39.90 -9.04
CA THR A 280 -3.99 39.44 -8.78
C THR A 280 -3.91 37.91 -8.89
N GLY A 281 -2.70 37.37 -8.99
CA GLY A 281 -2.45 35.92 -8.98
C GLY A 281 -1.72 35.41 -10.21
N THR A 282 -1.61 34.10 -10.34
CA THR A 282 -0.99 33.43 -11.49
C THR A 282 -1.97 32.46 -12.15
N ARG A 283 -1.84 32.24 -13.45
CA ARG A 283 -2.35 31.07 -14.15
C ARG A 283 -1.25 30.40 -14.96
N VAL A 284 -1.06 29.11 -14.75
CA VAL A 284 -0.17 28.26 -15.53
C VAL A 284 -1.03 27.28 -16.32
N LYS A 285 -1.02 27.35 -17.65
CA LYS A 285 -1.59 26.33 -18.55
C LYS A 285 -0.45 25.53 -19.16
N PHE A 286 -0.48 24.20 -19.09
CA PHE A 286 0.55 23.34 -19.67
C PHE A 286 -0.02 22.11 -20.39
N LEU A 287 0.63 21.72 -21.49
CA LEU A 287 0.33 20.52 -22.27
C LEU A 287 1.51 19.53 -22.14
N PRO A 288 1.33 18.36 -21.50
CA PRO A 288 2.41 17.37 -21.32
C PRO A 288 3.03 16.88 -22.63
N ASP A 289 4.31 16.59 -22.61
CA ASP A 289 5.05 16.11 -23.79
C ASP A 289 4.79 14.62 -24.07
N LYS A 290 4.15 14.33 -25.21
CA LYS A 290 3.83 12.97 -25.66
C LYS A 290 5.06 12.09 -25.96
N GLN A 291 6.23 12.69 -26.20
CA GLN A 291 7.49 11.96 -26.35
C GLN A 291 8.05 11.47 -25.01
N VAL A 292 7.70 12.14 -23.91
CA VAL A 292 8.09 11.76 -22.55
C VAL A 292 7.07 10.80 -21.93
N PHE A 293 5.78 11.11 -22.05
CA PHE A 293 4.67 10.37 -21.43
C PHE A 293 4.05 9.36 -22.40
N THR A 294 4.82 8.33 -22.76
CA THR A 294 4.43 7.37 -23.82
C THR A 294 3.30 6.42 -23.43
N SER A 295 2.96 6.29 -22.14
CA SER A 295 1.89 5.37 -21.69
C SER A 295 0.50 5.99 -21.73
N THR A 296 0.39 7.29 -21.44
CA THR A 296 -0.85 8.08 -21.47
C THR A 296 -0.51 9.55 -21.27
N THR A 297 -1.28 10.44 -21.90
CA THR A 297 -1.30 11.89 -21.61
C THR A 297 -2.66 12.35 -21.08
N GLU A 298 -3.56 11.41 -20.76
CA GLU A 298 -4.88 11.73 -20.21
C GLU A 298 -4.81 11.83 -18.68
N PHE A 299 -5.33 12.94 -18.15
CA PHE A 299 -5.42 13.18 -16.71
C PHE A 299 -6.67 12.53 -16.12
N ASP A 300 -6.49 11.71 -15.09
CA ASP A 300 -7.60 11.10 -14.37
C ASP A 300 -8.22 12.07 -13.37
N TYR A 301 -9.48 12.42 -13.63
CA TYR A 301 -10.27 13.31 -12.78
C TYR A 301 -10.37 12.81 -11.34
N SER A 302 -10.47 11.49 -11.12
CA SER A 302 -10.67 10.94 -9.76
C SER A 302 -9.42 11.10 -8.88
N THR A 303 -8.23 10.92 -9.49
CA THR A 303 -6.91 11.08 -8.88
C THR A 303 -6.62 12.54 -8.53
N ILE A 304 -6.94 13.47 -9.43
CA ILE A 304 -6.80 14.91 -9.17
C ILE A 304 -7.82 15.38 -8.14
N SER A 305 -9.09 14.95 -8.25
CA SER A 305 -10.15 15.20 -7.25
C SER A 305 -9.77 14.72 -5.86
N GLY A 306 -9.09 13.57 -5.76
CA GLY A 306 -8.50 13.07 -4.51
C GLY A 306 -7.52 14.07 -3.92
N ARG A 307 -6.44 14.40 -4.63
CA ARG A 307 -5.40 15.33 -4.14
C ARG A 307 -5.95 16.72 -3.81
N VAL A 308 -6.83 17.26 -4.66
CA VAL A 308 -7.49 18.56 -4.44
C VAL A 308 -8.30 18.55 -3.14
N ARG A 309 -9.05 17.49 -2.87
CA ARG A 309 -9.85 17.34 -1.64
C ARG A 309 -8.97 17.25 -0.39
N GLU A 310 -7.85 16.51 -0.46
CA GLU A 310 -6.87 16.46 0.63
C GLU A 310 -6.32 17.85 0.94
N LEU A 311 -5.95 18.62 -0.09
CA LEU A 311 -5.43 19.98 0.06
C LEU A 311 -6.47 20.95 0.65
N ALA A 312 -7.75 20.82 0.29
CA ALA A 312 -8.83 21.62 0.88
C ALA A 312 -9.05 21.29 2.37
N PHE A 313 -8.95 20.02 2.78
CA PHE A 313 -9.00 19.64 4.21
C PHE A 313 -7.78 20.16 5.02
N LEU A 314 -6.60 20.20 4.39
CA LEU A 314 -5.36 20.69 5.02
C LEU A 314 -5.32 22.22 5.14
N ASN A 315 -6.13 22.93 4.37
CA ASN A 315 -6.10 24.39 4.27
C ASN A 315 -7.55 24.95 4.37
N PRO A 316 -8.14 25.02 5.58
CA PRO A 316 -9.57 25.31 5.77
C PRO A 316 -10.06 26.67 5.26
N GLN A 317 -9.12 27.60 5.02
CA GLN A 317 -9.38 28.95 4.49
C GLN A 317 -9.45 28.98 2.95
N VAL A 318 -9.18 27.86 2.28
CA VAL A 318 -9.02 27.79 0.82
C VAL A 318 -10.24 27.13 0.19
N THR A 319 -10.67 27.67 -0.94
CA THR A 319 -11.62 27.02 -1.85
C THR A 319 -10.86 26.54 -3.07
N VAL A 320 -10.95 25.25 -3.40
CA VAL A 320 -10.37 24.70 -4.63
C VAL A 320 -11.47 24.21 -5.55
N ASN A 321 -11.57 24.79 -6.74
CA ASN A 321 -12.49 24.36 -7.78
C ASN A 321 -11.76 23.40 -8.73
N LEU A 322 -12.37 22.27 -9.04
CA LEU A 322 -11.89 21.34 -10.05
C LEU A 322 -12.96 21.17 -11.14
N GLN A 323 -12.59 21.41 -12.39
CA GLN A 323 -13.44 21.22 -13.56
C GLN A 323 -12.76 20.32 -14.59
N GLN A 324 -13.54 19.44 -15.23
CA GLN A 324 -13.16 18.73 -16.45
C GLN A 324 -14.08 19.18 -17.57
N GLU A 325 -13.49 19.83 -18.57
CA GLU A 325 -14.20 20.24 -19.78
C GLU A 325 -14.54 19.03 -20.64
N HIS A 326 -15.66 19.12 -21.36
CA HIS A 326 -16.11 18.11 -22.30
C HIS A 326 -17.00 18.78 -23.35
N GLU A 327 -16.94 18.34 -24.61
CA GLU A 327 -17.71 18.94 -25.73
C GLU A 327 -19.22 18.90 -25.50
N ASN A 328 -19.76 17.76 -25.05
CA ASN A 328 -21.12 17.66 -24.51
C ASN A 328 -21.20 18.30 -23.10
N PRO A 329 -22.03 19.33 -22.89
CA PRO A 329 -22.21 19.99 -21.59
C PRO A 329 -22.68 19.07 -20.45
N GLU A 330 -23.49 18.05 -20.73
CA GLU A 330 -24.00 17.10 -19.72
C GLU A 330 -22.89 16.22 -19.12
N LYS A 331 -21.72 16.17 -19.77
CA LYS A 331 -20.55 15.41 -19.32
C LYS A 331 -19.49 16.28 -18.64
N ILE A 332 -19.67 17.60 -18.58
CA ILE A 332 -18.79 18.49 -17.81
C ILE A 332 -18.88 18.09 -16.35
N ARG A 333 -17.74 17.77 -15.74
CA ARG A 333 -17.64 17.51 -14.30
C ARG A 333 -17.09 18.75 -13.62
N SER A 334 -17.75 19.18 -12.55
CA SER A 334 -17.26 20.30 -11.73
C SER A 334 -17.52 20.00 -10.26
N ASN A 335 -16.53 20.26 -9.42
CA ASN A 335 -16.59 20.11 -7.98
C ASN A 335 -15.84 21.24 -7.29
N THR A 336 -16.50 21.92 -6.36
CA THR A 336 -15.89 22.88 -5.43
C THR A 336 -15.59 22.17 -4.11
N TYR A 337 -14.37 22.34 -3.60
CA TYR A 337 -13.91 21.79 -2.33
C TYR A 337 -13.55 22.92 -1.36
N HIS A 338 -14.22 22.93 -0.21
CA HIS A 338 -13.97 23.85 0.90
C HIS A 338 -14.47 23.19 2.19
N PHE A 339 -13.60 23.08 3.21
CA PHE A 339 -13.88 22.32 4.43
C PHE A 339 -13.38 23.09 5.65
N SER A 340 -14.26 23.88 6.27
CA SER A 340 -13.88 24.84 7.32
C SER A 340 -13.50 24.15 8.65
N GLY A 341 -13.98 22.94 8.92
CA GLY A 341 -13.54 22.08 10.02
C GLY A 341 -12.25 21.30 9.76
N GLY A 342 -11.61 21.46 8.59
CA GLY A 342 -10.26 20.97 8.32
C GLY A 342 -10.03 19.47 8.58
N LEU A 343 -9.03 19.14 9.40
CA LEU A 343 -8.69 17.75 9.71
C LEU A 343 -9.80 16.99 10.46
N VAL A 344 -10.67 17.67 11.20
CA VAL A 344 -11.82 17.04 11.88
C VAL A 344 -12.80 16.50 10.84
N GLU A 345 -13.17 17.32 9.86
CA GLU A 345 -14.01 16.89 8.74
C GLU A 345 -13.33 15.79 7.91
N TYR A 346 -12.00 15.86 7.74
CA TYR A 346 -11.27 14.85 6.99
C TYR A 346 -11.31 13.47 7.67
N VAL A 347 -11.14 13.41 9.00
CA VAL A 347 -11.28 12.16 9.76
C VAL A 347 -12.71 11.63 9.72
N LEU A 348 -13.72 12.51 9.82
CA LEU A 348 -15.13 12.14 9.67
C LEU A 348 -15.43 11.58 8.27
N TRP A 349 -14.85 12.17 7.22
CA TRP A 349 -14.96 11.70 5.84
C TRP A 349 -14.31 10.32 5.64
N LEU A 350 -13.10 10.11 6.18
CA LEU A 350 -12.42 8.80 6.17
C LEU A 350 -13.20 7.72 6.95
N ASN A 351 -13.95 8.13 7.97
CA ASN A 351 -14.81 7.27 8.81
C ASN A 351 -16.30 7.40 8.46
N ASN A 352 -16.66 7.71 7.21
CA ASN A 352 -18.08 7.80 6.82
C ASN A 352 -18.79 6.44 6.91
N ASP A 353 -18.14 5.38 6.44
CA ASP A 353 -18.71 4.03 6.33
C ASP A 353 -18.26 3.09 7.47
N ARG A 354 -17.92 3.66 8.64
CA ARG A 354 -17.35 2.96 9.80
C ARG A 354 -18.10 3.31 11.09
N GLU A 355 -18.13 2.39 12.06
CA GLU A 355 -18.78 2.60 13.35
C GLU A 355 -17.83 3.35 14.29
N ARG A 356 -18.14 4.62 14.60
CA ARG A 356 -17.26 5.52 15.37
C ARG A 356 -17.42 5.28 16.87
N LEU A 357 -16.32 5.15 17.61
CA LEU A 357 -16.36 4.94 19.08
C LEU A 357 -16.56 6.24 19.88
N HIS A 358 -16.22 7.39 19.31
CA HIS A 358 -16.30 8.71 19.93
C HIS A 358 -16.19 9.81 18.86
N GLU A 359 -16.46 11.07 19.21
CA GLU A 359 -16.22 12.22 18.32
C GLU A 359 -14.72 12.47 18.07
N PRO A 360 -14.31 13.04 16.92
CA PRO A 360 -12.90 13.22 16.60
C PRO A 360 -12.17 14.07 17.64
N ILE A 361 -11.05 13.53 18.14
CA ILE A 361 -10.14 14.24 19.03
C ILE A 361 -9.19 15.04 18.13
N SER A 362 -9.05 16.34 18.36
CA SER A 362 -8.16 17.18 17.55
C SER A 362 -7.34 18.16 18.38
N ILE A 363 -6.20 18.58 17.83
CA ILE A 363 -5.33 19.60 18.40
C ILE A 363 -4.72 20.44 17.29
N HIS A 364 -4.74 21.76 17.50
CA HIS A 364 -3.97 22.72 16.72
C HIS A 364 -3.06 23.48 17.70
N ARG A 365 -1.74 23.37 17.55
CA ARG A 365 -0.73 23.99 18.43
C ARG A 365 0.45 24.46 17.62
N GLU A 366 1.11 25.50 18.09
CA GLU A 366 2.47 25.86 17.65
C GLU A 366 3.46 25.62 18.79
N ARG A 367 4.61 25.00 18.48
CA ARG A 367 5.66 24.70 19.45
C ARG A 367 7.01 24.73 18.75
N GLU A 368 7.95 25.52 19.28
CA GLU A 368 9.33 25.61 18.76
C GLU A 368 9.38 25.96 17.25
N GLY A 369 8.46 26.82 16.78
CA GLY A 369 8.33 27.25 15.38
C GLY A 369 7.66 26.23 14.44
N VAL A 370 7.24 25.07 14.96
CA VAL A 370 6.49 24.06 14.21
C VAL A 370 5.01 24.14 14.57
N THR A 371 4.14 24.33 13.58
CA THR A 371 2.69 24.13 13.79
C THR A 371 2.35 22.65 13.66
N ILE A 372 1.53 22.16 14.57
CA ILE A 372 1.06 20.78 14.67
C ILE A 372 -0.46 20.83 14.58
N ASP A 373 -1.00 20.15 13.58
CA ASP A 373 -2.44 19.90 13.44
C ASP A 373 -2.65 18.39 13.38
N VAL A 374 -3.43 17.84 14.32
CA VAL A 374 -3.73 16.41 14.38
C VAL A 374 -5.21 16.23 14.64
N ALA A 375 -5.87 15.36 13.88
CA ALA A 375 -7.20 14.84 14.19
C ALA A 375 -7.17 13.32 14.21
N LEU A 376 -7.86 12.70 15.16
CA LEU A 376 -7.89 11.24 15.33
C LEU A 376 -9.20 10.71 15.91
N GLN A 377 -9.57 9.50 15.49
CA GLN A 377 -10.81 8.83 15.90
C GLN A 377 -10.65 7.32 15.78
N TRP A 378 -11.00 6.57 16.84
CA TRP A 378 -11.08 5.11 16.78
C TRP A 378 -12.46 4.65 16.31
N THR A 379 -12.49 3.54 15.57
CA THR A 379 -13.71 2.86 15.10
C THR A 379 -13.84 1.45 15.66
N ALA A 380 -15.07 0.97 15.82
CA ALA A 380 -15.35 -0.36 16.36
C ALA A 380 -15.04 -1.46 15.34
N ASP A 381 -15.43 -1.24 14.06
CA ASP A 381 -15.48 -2.25 13.00
C ASP A 381 -14.17 -2.44 12.21
N SER A 382 -13.19 -1.52 12.33
CA SER A 382 -11.91 -1.65 11.61
C SER A 382 -10.88 -2.46 12.40
N TYR A 383 -10.21 -3.39 11.73
CA TYR A 383 -9.08 -4.18 12.26
C TYR A 383 -7.71 -3.65 11.82
N THR A 384 -7.66 -2.47 11.21
CA THR A 384 -6.42 -1.81 10.73
C THR A 384 -6.40 -0.35 11.14
N ASP A 385 -5.21 0.24 11.26
CA ASP A 385 -5.04 1.69 11.36
C ASP A 385 -5.09 2.37 9.99
N THR A 386 -5.55 3.62 9.95
CA THR A 386 -5.57 4.49 8.78
C THR A 386 -4.85 5.78 9.17
N ILE A 387 -3.53 5.82 9.00
CA ILE A 387 -2.68 6.94 9.43
C ILE A 387 -2.17 7.70 8.21
N LEU A 388 -2.52 8.99 8.12
CA LEU A 388 -2.08 9.87 7.03
C LEU A 388 -1.15 10.95 7.58
N GLY A 389 0.04 11.09 6.99
CA GLY A 389 1.03 12.11 7.36
C GLY A 389 1.19 13.18 6.28
N TYR A 390 1.31 14.43 6.73
CA TYR A 390 1.55 15.59 5.88
C TYR A 390 2.61 16.51 6.49
N ALA A 391 3.49 17.03 5.66
CA ALA A 391 4.43 18.09 6.00
C ALA A 391 4.28 19.23 4.97
N ASN A 392 3.94 20.43 5.42
CA ASN A 392 3.68 21.61 4.57
C ASN A 392 2.69 21.31 3.42
N SER A 393 1.59 20.61 3.74
CA SER A 393 0.57 20.07 2.81
C SER A 393 1.04 19.00 1.80
N ILE A 394 2.30 18.58 1.82
CA ILE A 394 2.80 17.44 1.03
C ILE A 394 2.51 16.14 1.78
N ARG A 395 2.00 15.14 1.07
CA ARG A 395 1.70 13.81 1.61
C ARG A 395 2.98 13.01 1.80
N THR A 396 3.30 12.64 3.04
CA THR A 396 4.44 11.77 3.34
C THR A 396 4.01 10.29 3.32
N SER A 397 3.96 9.69 2.13
CA SER A 397 3.49 8.30 1.93
C SER A 397 4.28 7.26 2.74
N ASP A 398 5.58 7.49 2.89
CA ASP A 398 6.52 6.55 3.51
C ASP A 398 6.72 6.89 5.01
N GLY A 399 6.01 7.91 5.49
CA GLY A 399 5.94 8.35 6.87
C GLY A 399 7.02 9.36 7.26
N GLY A 400 7.72 9.10 8.37
CA GLY A 400 8.77 9.99 8.88
C GLY A 400 8.55 10.42 10.33
N THR A 401 9.40 11.34 10.78
CA THR A 401 9.58 11.67 12.20
C THR A 401 8.32 12.11 12.94
N HIS A 402 7.49 12.94 12.30
CA HIS A 402 6.15 13.32 12.78
C HIS A 402 5.20 12.13 13.05
N LEU A 403 5.09 11.17 12.11
CA LEU A 403 4.25 9.98 12.30
C LEU A 403 4.84 9.03 13.35
N ASP A 404 6.15 8.88 13.40
CA ASP A 404 6.82 8.03 14.41
C ASP A 404 6.62 8.59 15.82
N GLY A 405 6.64 9.92 15.99
CA GLY A 405 6.29 10.59 17.24
C GLY A 405 4.84 10.35 17.65
N MET A 406 3.89 10.51 16.73
CA MET A 406 2.46 10.23 16.99
C MET A 406 2.21 8.76 17.38
N LYS A 407 2.80 7.80 16.65
CA LYS A 407 2.68 6.36 16.93
C LYS A 407 3.26 6.02 18.32
N ALA A 408 4.40 6.61 18.68
CA ALA A 408 5.02 6.42 20.00
C ALA A 408 4.15 7.00 21.12
N ALA A 409 3.60 8.21 20.94
CA ALA A 409 2.72 8.86 21.90
C ALA A 409 1.49 8.00 22.22
N ILE A 410 0.71 7.61 21.21
CA ILE A 410 -0.50 6.79 21.40
C ILE A 410 -0.18 5.47 22.12
N THR A 411 0.89 4.79 21.70
CA THR A 411 1.30 3.52 22.32
C THR A 411 1.67 3.69 23.79
N ARG A 412 2.39 4.75 24.15
CA ARG A 412 2.78 5.03 25.53
C ARG A 412 1.57 5.44 26.37
N THR A 413 0.77 6.40 25.91
CA THR A 413 -0.40 6.92 26.63
C THR A 413 -1.42 5.84 26.94
N LEU A 414 -1.78 4.99 25.97
CA LEU A 414 -2.76 3.92 26.21
C LEU A 414 -2.25 2.87 27.21
N ASN A 415 -0.97 2.50 27.16
CA ASN A 415 -0.39 1.61 28.18
C ASN A 415 -0.39 2.29 29.57
N THR A 416 0.03 3.54 29.70
CA THR A 416 0.04 4.27 30.98
C THR A 416 -1.36 4.42 31.56
N LEU A 417 -2.34 4.87 30.77
CA LEU A 417 -3.72 5.04 31.20
C LEU A 417 -4.38 3.69 31.54
N GLY A 418 -4.14 2.64 30.75
CA GLY A 418 -4.69 1.31 31.00
C GLY A 418 -4.17 0.66 32.28
N ARG A 419 -2.93 0.96 32.70
CA ARG A 419 -2.40 0.57 34.03
C ARG A 419 -3.04 1.42 35.14
N LYS A 420 -3.16 2.75 34.94
CA LYS A 420 -3.79 3.69 35.89
C LYS A 420 -5.26 3.33 36.17
N SER A 421 -6.01 2.93 35.15
CA SER A 421 -7.41 2.47 35.26
C SER A 421 -7.56 1.01 35.71
N LYS A 422 -6.45 0.27 35.88
CA LYS A 422 -6.40 -1.17 36.26
C LYS A 422 -7.05 -2.12 35.24
N ILE A 423 -7.35 -1.64 34.02
CA ILE A 423 -7.83 -2.48 32.90
C ILE A 423 -6.71 -3.41 32.41
N LEU A 424 -5.47 -2.90 32.37
CA LEU A 424 -4.24 -3.69 32.28
C LEU A 424 -3.71 -3.96 33.69
N LYS A 425 -3.62 -5.22 34.11
CA LYS A 425 -3.07 -5.60 35.44
C LYS A 425 -1.56 -5.48 35.40
N GLU A 426 -0.90 -5.19 36.52
CA GLU A 426 0.59 -5.05 36.57
C GLU A 426 1.38 -6.23 35.99
N LYS A 427 0.84 -7.45 36.06
CA LYS A 427 1.47 -8.67 35.54
C LYS A 427 1.23 -8.92 34.04
N ASP A 428 0.30 -8.20 33.42
CA ASP A 428 0.01 -8.36 31.99
C ASP A 428 1.15 -7.74 31.17
N GLU A 429 1.42 -8.28 29.97
CA GLU A 429 2.35 -7.68 29.01
C GLU A 429 1.82 -6.32 28.51
N ASN A 430 2.72 -5.42 28.09
CA ASN A 430 2.31 -4.16 27.47
C ASN A 430 1.69 -4.41 26.09
N LEU A 431 0.68 -3.61 25.74
CA LEU A 431 0.14 -3.57 24.38
C LEU A 431 1.23 -3.07 23.43
N SER A 432 1.46 -3.80 22.34
CA SER A 432 2.27 -3.30 21.22
C SER A 432 1.59 -2.11 20.55
N GLY A 433 2.36 -1.32 19.81
CA GLY A 433 1.81 -0.16 19.11
C GLY A 433 0.73 -0.53 18.10
N ASP A 434 0.82 -1.69 17.46
CA ASP A 434 -0.12 -2.10 16.41
C ASP A 434 -1.48 -2.46 17.02
N HIS A 435 -1.51 -3.09 18.21
CA HIS A 435 -2.74 -3.35 18.94
C HIS A 435 -3.34 -2.07 19.53
N ALA A 436 -2.49 -1.13 19.99
CA ALA A 436 -2.93 0.16 20.52
C ALA A 436 -3.58 1.06 19.45
N ARG A 437 -3.20 0.88 18.17
CA ARG A 437 -3.75 1.63 17.03
C ARG A 437 -4.83 0.86 16.26
N GLU A 438 -5.25 -0.34 16.67
CA GLU A 438 -6.24 -1.10 15.90
C GLU A 438 -7.57 -0.32 15.79
N GLY A 439 -7.99 -0.05 14.55
CA GLY A 439 -9.18 0.76 14.25
C GLY A 439 -9.00 2.27 14.40
N LEU A 440 -7.77 2.76 14.64
CA LEU A 440 -7.46 4.19 14.66
C LEU A 440 -7.45 4.77 13.25
N THR A 441 -8.21 5.84 13.03
CA THR A 441 -7.99 6.77 11.91
C THR A 441 -7.35 8.03 12.45
N CYS A 442 -6.25 8.47 11.86
CA CYS A 442 -5.50 9.64 12.32
C CYS A 442 -4.90 10.38 11.13
N VAL A 443 -5.06 11.70 11.11
CA VAL A 443 -4.38 12.60 10.18
C VAL A 443 -3.46 13.50 10.98
N VAL A 444 -2.20 13.54 10.59
CA VAL A 444 -1.14 14.37 11.20
C VAL A 444 -0.60 15.31 10.14
N ALA A 445 -0.81 16.60 10.29
CA ALA A 445 -0.22 17.64 9.45
C ALA A 445 0.72 18.51 10.29
N VAL A 446 1.97 18.63 9.84
CA VAL A 446 2.95 19.56 10.44
C VAL A 446 3.32 20.66 9.46
N LYS A 447 3.49 21.87 9.99
CA LYS A 447 4.08 23.02 9.29
C LYS A 447 5.46 23.26 9.87
N VAL A 448 6.49 22.97 9.08
CA VAL A 448 7.90 23.03 9.47
C VAL A 448 8.58 24.12 8.62
N PRO A 449 9.29 25.10 9.23
CA PRO A 449 9.95 26.17 8.47
C PRO A 449 11.05 25.66 7.53
N ASN A 450 11.87 24.71 7.99
CA ASN A 450 12.94 24.06 7.22
C ASN A 450 12.74 22.53 7.20
N PRO A 451 11.84 22.00 6.36
CA PRO A 451 11.65 20.55 6.25
C PRO A 451 12.83 19.88 5.53
N GLU A 452 13.29 18.77 6.07
CA GLU A 452 14.25 17.87 5.44
C GLU A 452 13.52 16.58 5.03
N PHE A 453 13.66 16.18 3.77
CA PHE A 453 13.08 14.94 3.25
C PHE A 453 14.17 13.95 2.85
N GLU A 454 13.94 12.64 3.01
CA GLU A 454 14.92 11.59 2.65
C GLU A 454 15.20 11.53 1.13
N GLY A 455 14.40 12.19 0.29
CA GLY A 455 14.62 12.29 -1.16
C GLY A 455 13.69 13.27 -1.87
N GLN A 456 13.98 13.53 -3.16
CA GLN A 456 13.32 14.54 -4.00
C GLN A 456 11.79 14.39 -4.09
N THR A 457 11.27 13.17 -4.01
CA THR A 457 9.83 12.87 -4.04
C THR A 457 9.09 13.26 -2.76
N LYS A 458 9.80 13.74 -1.73
CA LYS A 458 9.26 14.27 -0.46
C LYS A 458 8.35 13.28 0.30
N THR A 459 8.55 11.97 0.10
CA THR A 459 7.69 10.92 0.66
C THR A 459 7.91 10.64 2.14
N ARG A 460 9.05 11.05 2.71
CA ARG A 460 9.41 10.84 4.12
C ARG A 460 10.10 12.04 4.75
N LEU A 461 9.56 12.51 5.88
CA LEU A 461 10.13 13.62 6.67
C LEU A 461 11.24 13.14 7.61
N GLY A 462 12.40 13.79 7.55
CA GLY A 462 13.63 13.43 8.27
C GLY A 462 13.92 14.22 9.55
N ASN A 463 13.35 15.42 9.73
CA ASN A 463 13.58 16.33 10.88
C ASN A 463 13.46 15.64 12.26
N PRO A 464 14.57 15.38 12.99
CA PRO A 464 14.53 14.64 14.25
C PRO A 464 13.76 15.35 15.38
N GLU A 465 13.82 16.68 15.42
CA GLU A 465 13.16 17.54 16.40
C GLU A 465 11.63 17.45 16.32
N VAL A 466 11.08 17.35 15.10
CA VAL A 466 9.64 17.25 14.85
C VAL A 466 9.04 16.00 15.52
N ARG A 467 9.82 14.90 15.62
CA ARG A 467 9.38 13.70 16.35
C ARG A 467 9.04 14.01 17.80
N ARG A 468 9.95 14.68 18.54
CA ARG A 468 9.72 15.02 19.96
C ARG A 468 8.53 15.97 20.11
N ILE A 469 8.48 16.97 19.24
CA ILE A 469 7.45 18.02 19.25
C ILE A 469 6.05 17.41 19.08
N VAL A 470 5.87 16.52 18.09
CA VAL A 470 4.59 15.81 17.86
C VAL A 470 4.31 14.77 18.95
N GLU A 471 5.32 14.01 19.40
CA GLU A 471 5.16 13.02 20.47
C GLU A 471 4.62 13.66 21.76
N GLN A 472 5.15 14.84 22.14
CA GLN A 472 4.70 15.59 23.31
C GLN A 472 3.27 16.13 23.12
N ALA A 473 2.97 16.81 22.00
CA ALA A 473 1.65 17.39 21.77
C ALA A 473 0.52 16.34 21.70
N VAL A 474 0.76 15.20 21.03
CA VAL A 474 -0.21 14.09 20.96
C VAL A 474 -0.34 13.39 22.31
N GLN A 475 0.76 13.22 23.07
CA GLN A 475 0.69 12.63 24.41
C GLN A 475 -0.14 13.51 25.36
N GLU A 476 0.06 14.83 25.34
CA GLU A 476 -0.72 15.81 26.12
C GLU A 476 -2.22 15.70 25.77
N LEU A 477 -2.58 15.84 24.49
CA LEU A 477 -3.96 15.75 23.99
C LEU A 477 -4.68 14.46 24.38
N VAL A 478 -4.09 13.32 24.05
CA VAL A 478 -4.73 12.01 24.22
C VAL A 478 -4.85 11.66 25.70
N THR A 479 -3.93 12.14 26.55
CA THR A 479 -4.06 11.99 28.01
C THR A 479 -5.23 12.82 28.53
N GLU A 480 -5.28 14.11 28.21
CA GLU A 480 -6.34 15.02 28.68
C GLU A 480 -7.73 14.51 28.27
N TYR A 481 -7.91 14.17 26.99
CA TYR A 481 -9.21 13.72 26.48
C TYR A 481 -9.66 12.39 27.12
N LEU A 482 -8.77 11.40 27.21
CA LEU A 482 -9.15 10.07 27.72
C LEU A 482 -9.31 10.02 29.25
N GLU A 483 -8.68 10.92 30.00
CA GLU A 483 -8.97 11.09 31.42
C GLU A 483 -10.35 11.73 31.67
N GLN A 484 -10.80 12.62 30.77
CA GLN A 484 -12.15 13.20 30.81
C GLN A 484 -13.23 12.22 30.30
N HIS A 485 -12.87 11.27 29.43
CA HIS A 485 -13.81 10.34 28.78
C HIS A 485 -13.49 8.85 29.11
N PRO A 486 -13.71 8.40 30.37
CA PRO A 486 -13.33 7.06 30.82
C PRO A 486 -14.04 5.93 30.05
N ASN A 487 -15.29 6.13 29.62
CA ASN A 487 -16.03 5.15 28.81
C ASN A 487 -15.36 4.92 27.43
N THR A 488 -14.84 5.99 26.83
CA THR A 488 -14.10 5.93 25.56
C THR A 488 -12.76 5.24 25.74
N LEU A 489 -12.04 5.54 26.83
CA LEU A 489 -10.80 4.85 27.21
C LEU A 489 -11.02 3.34 27.39
N GLU A 490 -12.10 2.93 28.08
CA GLU A 490 -12.44 1.52 28.27
C GLU A 490 -12.77 0.82 26.94
N ALA A 491 -13.54 1.46 26.06
CA ALA A 491 -13.86 0.92 24.73
C ALA A 491 -12.59 0.71 23.88
N ILE A 492 -11.70 1.70 23.81
CA ILE A 492 -10.43 1.62 23.06
C ILE A 492 -9.52 0.52 23.65
N LEU A 493 -9.35 0.48 24.98
CA LEU A 493 -8.52 -0.53 25.63
C LEU A 493 -9.09 -1.95 25.51
N SER A 494 -10.42 -2.10 25.56
CA SER A 494 -11.08 -3.39 25.35
C SER A 494 -10.82 -3.91 23.94
N LYS A 495 -10.93 -3.06 22.91
CA LYS A 495 -10.60 -3.40 21.52
C LYS A 495 -9.11 -3.77 21.38
N ALA A 496 -8.20 -2.95 21.89
CA ALA A 496 -6.76 -3.22 21.86
C ALA A 496 -6.36 -4.51 22.61
N LEU A 497 -7.06 -4.86 23.70
CA LEU A 497 -6.87 -6.13 24.41
C LEU A 497 -7.41 -7.33 23.63
N GLN A 498 -8.51 -7.19 22.89
CA GLN A 498 -9.01 -8.23 21.99
C GLN A 498 -8.02 -8.50 20.85
N ALA A 499 -7.53 -7.43 20.22
CA ALA A 499 -6.46 -7.45 19.22
C ALA A 499 -5.21 -8.20 19.72
N PHE A 500 -4.69 -7.79 20.88
CA PHE A 500 -3.53 -8.43 21.51
C PHE A 500 -3.77 -9.92 21.83
N ARG A 501 -4.95 -10.27 22.35
CA ARG A 501 -5.31 -11.68 22.64
C ARG A 501 -5.39 -12.51 21.36
N ALA A 502 -5.96 -11.99 20.28
CA ALA A 502 -6.01 -12.65 18.98
C ALA A 502 -4.59 -12.85 18.40
N ALA A 503 -3.74 -11.81 18.42
CA ALA A 503 -2.35 -11.88 17.98
C ALA A 503 -1.52 -12.90 18.79
N MET A 504 -1.70 -12.94 20.12
CA MET A 504 -1.02 -13.92 20.98
C MET A 504 -1.56 -15.35 20.78
N ALA A 505 -2.86 -15.52 20.52
CA ALA A 505 -3.42 -16.81 20.14
C ALA A 505 -2.86 -17.28 18.78
N ALA A 506 -2.77 -16.38 17.80
CA ALA A 506 -2.17 -16.66 16.50
C ALA A 506 -0.67 -16.99 16.61
N LYS A 507 0.10 -16.25 17.42
CA LYS A 507 1.52 -16.57 17.70
C LYS A 507 1.67 -17.97 18.32
N LYS A 508 0.88 -18.30 19.34
CA LYS A 508 0.87 -19.65 19.95
C LYS A 508 0.47 -20.74 18.95
N ALA A 509 -0.49 -20.47 18.07
CA ALA A 509 -0.89 -21.41 17.02
C ALA A 509 0.22 -21.61 15.98
N ARG A 510 0.90 -20.53 15.54
CA ARG A 510 2.09 -20.57 14.68
C ARG A 510 3.22 -21.38 15.31
N GLU A 511 3.55 -21.13 16.58
CA GLU A 511 4.56 -21.90 17.32
C GLU A 511 4.19 -23.38 17.45
N LEU A 512 2.92 -23.71 17.69
CA LEU A 512 2.44 -25.10 17.74
C LEU A 512 2.59 -25.81 16.39
N VAL A 513 2.30 -25.14 15.26
CA VAL A 513 2.54 -25.68 13.92
C VAL A 513 4.04 -25.85 13.67
N ARG A 514 4.86 -24.83 13.97
CA ARG A 514 6.32 -24.89 13.78
C ARG A 514 6.98 -26.00 14.61
N ARG A 515 6.56 -26.19 15.87
CA ARG A 515 7.02 -27.32 16.72
C ARG A 515 6.56 -28.68 16.17
N LYS A 516 5.34 -28.78 15.64
CA LYS A 516 4.87 -30.01 14.97
C LYS A 516 5.71 -30.32 13.72
N ASN A 517 6.11 -29.33 12.93
CA ASN A 517 6.94 -29.54 11.74
C ASN A 517 8.34 -30.07 12.11
N VAL A 518 8.96 -29.53 13.16
CA VAL A 518 10.28 -29.98 13.63
C VAL A 518 10.25 -31.41 14.22
N LEU A 519 9.18 -31.77 14.93
CA LEU A 519 9.02 -33.12 15.53
C LEU A 519 8.39 -34.16 14.59
N LYS A 520 7.87 -33.77 13.42
CA LYS A 520 7.21 -34.65 12.44
C LYS A 520 7.63 -34.38 10.99
N SER A 521 8.92 -34.13 10.73
CA SER A 521 9.43 -33.88 9.37
C SER A 521 9.19 -35.03 8.36
N SER A 522 8.72 -36.20 8.81
CA SER A 522 8.38 -37.37 7.98
C SER A 522 6.88 -37.62 7.74
N MET A 523 5.97 -36.84 8.34
CA MET A 523 4.51 -37.09 8.19
C MET A 523 3.79 -35.98 7.44
N LEU A 524 3.74 -36.15 6.12
CA LEU A 524 2.83 -35.46 5.23
C LEU A 524 1.35 -35.67 5.64
N PRO A 525 0.42 -34.78 5.25
CA PRO A 525 -1.01 -34.96 5.53
C PRO A 525 -1.50 -36.32 5.02
N GLY A 526 -2.19 -37.10 5.86
CA GLY A 526 -2.63 -38.47 5.50
C GLY A 526 -3.59 -38.57 4.30
N LYS A 527 -4.14 -37.43 3.83
CA LYS A 527 -4.92 -37.33 2.58
C LYS A 527 -4.05 -37.11 1.33
N LEU A 528 -2.86 -36.52 1.49
CA LEU A 528 -1.97 -36.20 0.38
C LEU A 528 -1.47 -37.51 -0.24
N SER A 529 -1.82 -37.72 -1.50
CA SER A 529 -1.18 -38.75 -2.30
C SER A 529 0.00 -38.10 -3.01
N ASP A 530 1.20 -38.26 -2.48
CA ASP A 530 2.39 -37.57 -2.99
C ASP A 530 2.91 -38.16 -4.31
N CYS A 531 3.85 -37.47 -4.96
CA CYS A 531 4.65 -37.96 -6.08
C CYS A 531 6.03 -38.46 -5.62
N SER A 532 6.74 -39.21 -6.47
CA SER A 532 8.10 -39.68 -6.14
C SER A 532 9.22 -38.68 -6.49
N CYS A 533 8.95 -37.67 -7.30
CA CYS A 533 9.91 -36.64 -7.69
C CYS A 533 10.16 -35.65 -6.56
N THR A 534 11.43 -35.46 -6.22
CA THR A 534 11.89 -34.53 -5.18
C THR A 534 12.28 -33.15 -5.71
N ASP A 535 12.39 -32.96 -7.03
CA ASP A 535 12.68 -31.66 -7.65
C ASP A 535 11.38 -30.84 -7.83
N PRO A 536 11.19 -29.74 -7.08
CA PRO A 536 9.96 -28.96 -7.12
C PRO A 536 9.64 -28.38 -8.49
N ARG A 537 10.63 -28.20 -9.36
CA ARG A 537 10.45 -27.64 -10.73
C ARG A 537 9.65 -28.57 -11.62
N ASN A 538 9.81 -29.88 -11.43
CA ASN A 538 9.14 -30.92 -12.18
C ASN A 538 7.89 -31.43 -11.47
N SER A 539 7.83 -31.31 -10.13
CA SER A 539 6.71 -31.76 -9.32
C SER A 539 5.51 -30.79 -9.38
N GLU A 540 4.32 -31.37 -9.57
CA GLU A 540 3.04 -30.67 -9.69
C GLU A 540 2.06 -31.20 -8.63
N ILE A 541 1.14 -30.38 -8.14
CA ILE A 541 0.09 -30.81 -7.21
C ILE A 541 -1.30 -30.39 -7.70
N PHE A 542 -2.22 -31.34 -7.75
CA PHE A 542 -3.64 -31.09 -8.03
C PHE A 542 -4.41 -31.03 -6.72
N ILE A 543 -5.05 -29.88 -6.48
CA ILE A 543 -5.98 -29.66 -5.37
C ILE A 543 -7.38 -29.92 -5.92
N VAL A 544 -8.03 -30.97 -5.42
CA VAL A 544 -9.26 -31.52 -6.01
C VAL A 544 -10.44 -31.48 -5.05
N GLU A 545 -11.64 -31.32 -5.61
CA GLU A 545 -12.89 -31.28 -4.88
C GLU A 545 -13.37 -32.69 -4.48
N GLY A 546 -13.35 -32.98 -3.19
CA GLY A 546 -13.84 -34.24 -2.63
C GLY A 546 -12.91 -35.44 -2.82
N ASP A 547 -13.19 -36.48 -2.03
CA ASP A 547 -12.45 -37.75 -2.12
C ASP A 547 -12.82 -38.55 -3.39
N SER A 548 -13.94 -38.25 -4.05
CA SER A 548 -14.39 -38.91 -5.28
C SER A 548 -13.51 -38.53 -6.48
N ALA A 549 -13.44 -37.24 -6.82
CA ALA A 549 -12.54 -36.73 -7.85
C ALA A 549 -11.06 -37.03 -7.48
N GLY A 550 -10.71 -36.94 -6.20
CA GLY A 550 -9.41 -37.38 -5.69
C GLY A 550 -9.10 -38.86 -5.91
N GLY A 551 -10.10 -39.73 -5.88
CA GLY A 551 -9.98 -41.15 -6.22
C GLY A 551 -9.64 -41.36 -7.69
N SER A 552 -10.39 -40.74 -8.60
CA SER A 552 -10.14 -40.82 -10.06
C SER A 552 -8.80 -40.19 -10.44
N ALA A 553 -8.48 -39.00 -9.91
CA ALA A 553 -7.21 -38.32 -10.16
C ALA A 553 -6.01 -39.10 -9.61
N LYS A 554 -6.13 -39.72 -8.42
CA LYS A 554 -5.08 -40.57 -7.85
C LYS A 554 -4.76 -41.80 -8.70
N GLN A 555 -5.77 -42.35 -9.38
CA GLN A 555 -5.63 -43.51 -10.28
C GLN A 555 -5.11 -43.12 -11.67
N GLY A 556 -5.52 -41.97 -12.20
CA GLY A 556 -5.15 -41.53 -13.55
C GLY A 556 -3.80 -40.82 -13.66
N ARG A 557 -3.29 -40.21 -12.58
CA ARG A 557 -2.05 -39.42 -12.58
C ARG A 557 -0.79 -40.21 -12.91
N ASP A 558 0.24 -39.48 -13.37
CA ASP A 558 1.60 -39.97 -13.29
C ASP A 558 2.18 -39.74 -11.89
N ARG A 559 2.21 -40.82 -11.09
CA ARG A 559 2.77 -40.84 -9.73
C ARG A 559 4.24 -40.38 -9.64
N ARG A 560 4.97 -40.30 -10.77
CA ARG A 560 6.37 -39.84 -10.77
C ARG A 560 6.46 -38.38 -10.36
N PHE A 561 5.59 -37.51 -10.86
CA PHE A 561 5.70 -36.05 -10.67
C PHE A 561 4.41 -35.35 -10.26
N GLN A 562 3.25 -36.03 -10.26
CA GLN A 562 1.97 -35.42 -9.90
C GLN A 562 1.48 -35.88 -8.52
N ALA A 563 1.31 -34.95 -7.58
CA ALA A 563 0.67 -35.15 -6.29
C ALA A 563 -0.82 -34.80 -6.34
N ILE A 564 -1.66 -35.45 -5.52
CA ILE A 564 -3.11 -35.18 -5.41
C ILE A 564 -3.47 -34.90 -3.95
N LEU A 565 -4.16 -33.78 -3.72
CA LEU A 565 -4.67 -33.37 -2.40
C LEU A 565 -6.20 -33.16 -2.47
N PRO A 566 -7.00 -34.13 -1.99
CA PRO A 566 -8.45 -33.98 -1.92
C PRO A 566 -8.87 -33.11 -0.72
N LEU A 567 -9.76 -32.16 -0.99
CA LEU A 567 -10.39 -31.30 0.00
C LEU A 567 -11.77 -31.85 0.39
N ARG A 568 -12.17 -31.68 1.65
CA ARG A 568 -13.51 -32.07 2.13
C ARG A 568 -14.35 -30.84 2.45
N GLY A 569 -15.41 -30.65 1.67
CA GLY A 569 -16.35 -29.55 1.84
C GLY A 569 -15.74 -28.17 1.51
N LYS A 570 -16.48 -27.12 1.83
CA LYS A 570 -16.08 -25.73 1.55
C LYS A 570 -15.00 -25.28 2.54
N ILE A 571 -13.94 -24.69 1.99
CA ILE A 571 -12.79 -24.18 2.77
C ILE A 571 -13.26 -23.03 3.69
N LEU A 572 -12.59 -22.87 4.83
CA LEU A 572 -12.79 -21.70 5.68
C LEU A 572 -12.46 -20.41 4.92
N ASN A 573 -13.43 -19.52 4.77
CA ASN A 573 -13.17 -18.17 4.26
C ASN A 573 -12.26 -17.41 5.24
N ILE A 574 -11.00 -17.21 4.86
CA ILE A 574 -9.99 -16.58 5.72
C ILE A 574 -10.07 -15.05 5.75
N GLU A 575 -10.81 -14.41 4.84
CA GLU A 575 -11.02 -12.95 4.85
C GLU A 575 -11.83 -12.50 6.09
N ARG A 576 -12.67 -13.41 6.62
CA ARG A 576 -13.62 -13.17 7.73
C ARG A 576 -13.17 -13.78 9.06
N LYS A 577 -11.89 -14.12 9.17
CA LYS A 577 -11.34 -14.92 10.28
C LYS A 577 -9.96 -14.46 10.69
N ASP A 578 -9.72 -14.53 12.00
CA ASP A 578 -8.41 -14.25 12.59
C ASP A 578 -7.41 -15.37 12.26
N ASP A 579 -6.12 -15.04 12.27
CA ASP A 579 -5.05 -16.00 12.02
C ASP A 579 -5.14 -17.23 12.95
N ALA A 580 -5.62 -17.08 14.19
CA ALA A 580 -5.76 -18.22 15.09
C ALA A 580 -6.84 -19.22 14.64
N ALA A 581 -7.92 -18.78 13.98
CA ALA A 581 -8.89 -19.68 13.35
C ALA A 581 -8.30 -20.36 12.10
N ILE A 582 -7.50 -19.64 11.28
CA ILE A 582 -6.78 -20.20 10.13
C ILE A 582 -5.92 -21.38 10.58
N TYR A 583 -5.08 -21.18 11.61
CA TYR A 583 -4.20 -22.23 12.15
C TYR A 583 -4.92 -23.31 12.97
N LYS A 584 -6.21 -23.17 13.30
CA LYS A 584 -7.02 -24.24 13.91
C LYS A 584 -7.70 -25.13 12.87
N ASN A 585 -7.91 -24.65 11.65
CA ASN A 585 -8.60 -25.40 10.60
C ASN A 585 -7.70 -26.49 10.01
N GLN A 586 -8.21 -27.73 9.98
CA GLN A 586 -7.43 -28.89 9.54
C GLN A 586 -7.15 -28.91 8.03
N GLU A 587 -8.08 -28.46 7.18
CA GLU A 587 -7.86 -28.43 5.72
C GLU A 587 -6.83 -27.35 5.35
N ILE A 588 -6.87 -26.18 6.01
CA ILE A 588 -5.84 -25.15 5.84
C ILE A 588 -4.47 -25.62 6.34
N GLN A 589 -4.40 -26.30 7.50
CA GLN A 589 -3.16 -26.94 7.96
C GLN A 589 -2.64 -27.95 6.92
N ASN A 590 -3.51 -28.80 6.36
CA ASN A 590 -3.12 -29.77 5.33
C ASN A 590 -2.55 -29.08 4.08
N LEU A 591 -3.16 -27.97 3.62
CA LEU A 591 -2.66 -27.18 2.49
C LEU A 591 -1.27 -26.59 2.76
N ILE A 592 -1.10 -25.91 3.90
CA ILE A 592 0.18 -25.30 4.30
C ILE A 592 1.29 -26.35 4.36
N LEU A 593 1.01 -27.51 4.98
CA LEU A 593 1.96 -28.61 5.15
C LEU A 593 2.27 -29.35 3.84
N ALA A 594 1.26 -29.61 3.00
CA ALA A 594 1.47 -30.30 1.73
C ALA A 594 2.34 -29.46 0.79
N LEU A 595 2.06 -28.17 0.68
CA LEU A 595 2.73 -27.25 -0.24
C LEU A 595 4.10 -26.79 0.27
N GLY A 596 4.30 -26.70 1.59
CA GLY A 596 5.50 -26.12 2.19
C GLY A 596 5.48 -24.60 2.29
N LEU A 597 4.29 -23.98 2.45
CA LEU A 597 4.13 -22.51 2.44
C LEU A 597 4.75 -21.78 3.66
N GLY A 598 5.35 -22.50 4.61
CA GLY A 598 5.89 -21.92 5.83
C GLY A 598 4.81 -21.33 6.74
N VAL A 599 5.17 -20.27 7.45
CA VAL A 599 4.29 -19.56 8.37
C VAL A 599 3.91 -18.20 7.77
N LYS A 600 2.62 -17.84 7.81
CA LYS A 600 2.12 -16.54 7.33
C LYS A 600 2.93 -15.38 7.91
N GLY A 601 3.50 -14.56 7.02
CA GLY A 601 4.31 -13.39 7.35
C GLY A 601 5.80 -13.63 7.53
N GLU A 602 6.31 -14.86 7.40
CA GLU A 602 7.75 -15.10 7.17
C GLU A 602 8.09 -14.85 5.69
N GLU A 603 9.36 -14.54 5.38
CA GLU A 603 9.79 -14.32 3.99
C GLU A 603 9.57 -15.56 3.12
N PHE A 604 8.95 -15.38 1.96
CA PHE A 604 8.71 -16.46 1.02
C PHE A 604 9.97 -16.76 0.20
N SER A 605 10.48 -17.99 0.31
CA SER A 605 11.39 -18.53 -0.67
C SER A 605 10.66 -19.51 -1.59
N LYS A 606 10.84 -19.36 -2.90
CA LYS A 606 10.32 -20.33 -3.87
C LYS A 606 10.96 -21.71 -3.68
N ASP A 607 12.21 -21.76 -3.20
CA ASP A 607 12.95 -23.00 -2.97
C ASP A 607 12.39 -23.82 -1.79
N SER A 608 11.59 -23.22 -0.89
CA SER A 608 10.90 -23.97 0.18
C SER A 608 9.58 -24.61 -0.29
N LEU A 609 9.10 -24.27 -1.50
CA LEU A 609 7.87 -24.80 -2.07
C LEU A 609 8.10 -26.21 -2.62
N ARG A 610 7.21 -27.15 -2.30
CA ARG A 610 7.36 -28.57 -2.71
C ARG A 610 6.94 -28.86 -4.15
N TYR A 611 6.14 -27.98 -4.75
CA TYR A 611 5.62 -28.13 -6.12
C TYR A 611 5.56 -26.75 -6.80
N HIS A 612 6.27 -26.55 -7.91
CA HIS A 612 6.27 -25.27 -8.63
C HIS A 612 5.01 -25.05 -9.48
N LYS A 613 4.14 -26.06 -9.62
CA LYS A 613 2.80 -25.91 -10.22
C LYS A 613 1.74 -26.42 -9.26
N ILE A 614 0.93 -25.49 -8.76
CA ILE A 614 -0.23 -25.73 -7.91
C ILE A 614 -1.46 -25.59 -8.81
N ILE A 615 -2.10 -26.71 -9.11
CA ILE A 615 -3.23 -26.78 -10.05
C ILE A 615 -4.52 -26.96 -9.24
N ILE A 616 -5.39 -25.95 -9.29
CA ILE A 616 -6.75 -26.01 -8.74
C ILE A 616 -7.64 -26.72 -9.77
N LEU A 617 -8.21 -27.86 -9.40
CA LEU A 617 -9.05 -28.68 -10.27
C LEU A 617 -10.38 -28.97 -9.54
N THR A 618 -11.32 -28.04 -9.72
CA THR A 618 -12.69 -28.06 -9.16
C THR A 618 -13.71 -28.44 -10.22
N ASP A 619 -14.91 -28.83 -9.81
CA ASP A 619 -15.99 -29.12 -10.76
C ASP A 619 -16.46 -27.85 -11.51
N ALA A 620 -17.04 -28.06 -12.69
CA ALA A 620 -17.59 -27.00 -13.55
C ALA A 620 -19.02 -26.64 -13.12
N ASP A 621 -19.16 -26.24 -11.86
CA ASP A 621 -20.44 -25.84 -11.27
C ASP A 621 -20.30 -24.67 -10.29
N VAL A 622 -21.41 -24.31 -9.64
CA VAL A 622 -21.47 -23.18 -8.71
C VAL A 622 -20.69 -23.41 -7.41
N ASP A 623 -20.51 -24.66 -6.99
CA ASP A 623 -19.81 -25.01 -5.76
C ASP A 623 -18.29 -25.13 -6.01
N GLY A 624 -17.89 -25.70 -7.14
CA GLY A 624 -16.51 -25.68 -7.62
C GLY A 624 -16.01 -24.25 -7.88
N ALA A 625 -16.83 -23.38 -8.47
CA ALA A 625 -16.51 -21.95 -8.62
C ALA A 625 -16.35 -21.24 -7.25
N HIS A 626 -17.14 -21.60 -6.25
CA HIS A 626 -17.04 -21.07 -4.89
C HIS A 626 -15.79 -21.59 -4.17
N ILE A 627 -15.46 -22.89 -4.26
CA ILE A 627 -14.23 -23.47 -3.70
C ILE A 627 -12.99 -22.88 -4.38
N ARG A 628 -13.02 -22.70 -5.70
CA ARG A 628 -11.98 -21.99 -6.47
C ARG A 628 -11.77 -20.58 -5.90
N THR A 629 -12.85 -19.81 -5.71
CA THR A 629 -12.77 -18.46 -5.12
C THR A 629 -12.19 -18.48 -3.71
N LEU A 630 -12.57 -19.44 -2.86
CA LEU A 630 -12.01 -19.61 -1.51
C LEU A 630 -10.51 -19.96 -1.52
N LEU A 631 -10.06 -20.83 -2.44
CA LEU A 631 -8.65 -21.16 -2.63
C LEU A 631 -7.84 -19.95 -3.09
N LEU A 632 -8.34 -19.19 -4.07
CA LEU A 632 -7.67 -17.97 -4.54
C LEU A 632 -7.56 -16.92 -3.44
N THR A 633 -8.62 -16.73 -2.65
CA THR A 633 -8.61 -15.87 -1.46
C THR A 633 -7.57 -16.34 -0.44
N PHE A 634 -7.51 -17.66 -0.18
CA PHE A 634 -6.51 -18.25 0.70
C PHE A 634 -5.08 -17.96 0.21
N PHE A 635 -4.75 -18.29 -1.04
CA PHE A 635 -3.41 -18.06 -1.57
C PHE A 635 -3.06 -16.57 -1.59
N PHE A 636 -3.99 -15.70 -1.98
CA PHE A 636 -3.72 -14.26 -2.08
C PHE A 636 -3.43 -13.62 -0.72
N ARG A 637 -4.20 -13.99 0.32
CA ARG A 637 -4.04 -13.45 1.68
C ARG A 637 -3.00 -14.18 2.54
N TYR A 638 -2.66 -15.42 2.23
CA TYR A 638 -1.65 -16.19 2.95
C TYR A 638 -0.25 -16.04 2.35
N GLN A 639 -0.13 -16.09 1.01
CA GLN A 639 1.15 -16.02 0.32
C GLN A 639 1.02 -15.46 -1.12
N ARG A 640 0.88 -14.14 -1.25
CA ARG A 640 0.69 -13.43 -2.53
C ARG A 640 1.80 -13.72 -3.56
N ALA A 641 3.03 -13.95 -3.10
CA ALA A 641 4.19 -14.25 -3.94
C ALA A 641 4.01 -15.51 -4.82
N LEU A 642 3.04 -16.40 -4.54
CA LEU A 642 2.70 -17.53 -5.41
C LEU A 642 2.15 -17.10 -6.78
N PHE A 643 1.41 -15.99 -6.84
CA PHE A 643 0.90 -15.42 -8.09
C PHE A 643 2.01 -14.68 -8.85
N GLU A 644 2.78 -13.85 -8.15
CA GLU A 644 3.93 -13.11 -8.70
C GLU A 644 4.99 -14.06 -9.29
N SER A 645 5.17 -15.22 -8.67
CA SER A 645 6.10 -16.27 -9.10
C SER A 645 5.53 -17.26 -10.13
N GLY A 646 4.28 -17.06 -10.58
CA GLY A 646 3.62 -17.83 -11.64
C GLY A 646 3.32 -19.29 -11.28
N CYS A 647 3.16 -19.62 -9.99
CA CYS A 647 3.02 -21.00 -9.51
C CYS A 647 1.59 -21.53 -9.44
N ILE A 648 0.55 -20.69 -9.61
CA ILE A 648 -0.86 -21.10 -9.48
C ILE A 648 -1.53 -21.20 -10.85
N TYR A 649 -2.24 -22.30 -11.04
CA TYR A 649 -2.94 -22.68 -12.27
C TYR A 649 -4.36 -23.17 -11.94
N VAL A 650 -5.27 -23.05 -12.90
CA VAL A 650 -6.59 -23.69 -12.88
C VAL A 650 -6.64 -24.72 -14.01
N GLY A 651 -7.03 -25.95 -13.69
CA GLY A 651 -7.25 -27.00 -14.69
C GLY A 651 -8.58 -26.80 -15.41
N VAL A 652 -8.60 -27.01 -16.73
CA VAL A 652 -9.81 -26.86 -17.56
C VAL A 652 -10.29 -28.25 -18.02
N PRO A 653 -11.27 -28.86 -17.34
CA PRO A 653 -11.87 -30.12 -17.80
C PRO A 653 -12.76 -29.93 -19.04
N PRO A 654 -12.94 -30.96 -19.87
CA PRO A 654 -13.89 -30.92 -20.97
C PRO A 654 -15.32 -30.94 -20.43
N LEU A 655 -16.21 -30.12 -21.02
CA LEU A 655 -17.63 -30.10 -20.66
C LEU A 655 -18.42 -31.22 -21.34
N TYR A 656 -18.01 -31.63 -22.54
CA TYR A 656 -18.70 -32.65 -23.33
C TYR A 656 -17.76 -33.70 -23.90
N LYS A 657 -18.26 -34.92 -24.02
CA LYS A 657 -17.69 -36.01 -24.80
C LYS A 657 -18.67 -36.39 -25.90
N VAL A 658 -18.21 -36.35 -27.14
CA VAL A 658 -18.97 -36.77 -28.32
C VAL A 658 -18.39 -38.07 -28.83
N GLU A 659 -19.17 -39.15 -28.77
CA GLU A 659 -18.77 -40.48 -29.21
C GLU A 659 -19.40 -40.84 -30.56
N ARG A 660 -18.57 -41.30 -31.50
CA ARG A 660 -19.02 -41.80 -32.81
C ARG A 660 -18.31 -43.12 -33.11
N GLY A 661 -19.04 -44.23 -32.95
CA GLY A 661 -18.49 -45.57 -33.12
C GLY A 661 -17.41 -45.87 -32.08
N LYS A 662 -16.14 -45.89 -32.51
CA LYS A 662 -14.97 -46.08 -31.62
C LYS A 662 -14.18 -44.79 -31.34
N GLN A 663 -14.55 -43.66 -31.93
CA GLN A 663 -13.87 -42.38 -31.73
C GLN A 663 -14.61 -41.55 -30.68
N ALA A 664 -13.85 -40.97 -29.76
CA ALA A 664 -14.35 -40.01 -28.77
C ALA A 664 -13.67 -38.65 -28.99
N HIS A 665 -14.46 -37.59 -29.03
CA HIS A 665 -13.99 -36.21 -29.13
C HIS A 665 -14.39 -35.45 -27.87
N TYR A 666 -13.44 -34.74 -27.25
CA TYR A 666 -13.66 -33.95 -26.06
C TYR A 666 -13.80 -32.47 -26.43
N CYS A 667 -14.84 -31.81 -25.94
CA CYS A 667 -15.17 -30.41 -26.23
C CYS A 667 -15.14 -29.60 -24.93
N PHE A 668 -14.46 -28.45 -24.91
CA PHE A 668 -14.26 -27.65 -23.71
C PHE A 668 -15.29 -26.52 -23.59
N ASN A 669 -15.97 -26.14 -24.68
CA ASN A 669 -17.07 -25.17 -24.68
C ASN A 669 -18.18 -25.56 -25.70
N GLU A 670 -19.29 -24.82 -25.71
CA GLU A 670 -20.39 -25.05 -26.66
C GLU A 670 -20.02 -24.82 -28.13
N ALA A 671 -19.08 -23.93 -28.42
CA ALA A 671 -18.64 -23.66 -29.80
C ALA A 671 -17.80 -24.82 -30.34
N ASP A 672 -16.92 -25.41 -29.52
CA ASP A 672 -16.18 -26.64 -29.83
C ASP A 672 -17.16 -27.79 -30.15
N LEU A 673 -18.22 -27.93 -29.35
CA LEU A 673 -19.27 -28.93 -29.57
C LEU A 673 -19.97 -28.68 -30.91
N LYS A 674 -20.46 -27.46 -31.16
CA LYS A 674 -21.12 -27.08 -32.42
C LYS A 674 -20.19 -27.27 -33.63
N ASN A 675 -18.90 -27.00 -33.50
CA ASN A 675 -17.92 -27.18 -34.57
C ASN A 675 -17.61 -28.66 -34.82
N THR A 676 -17.42 -29.45 -33.76
CA THR A 676 -17.24 -30.91 -33.85
C THR A 676 -18.43 -31.56 -34.56
N LEU A 677 -19.66 -31.20 -34.18
CA LEU A 677 -20.87 -31.71 -34.82
C LEU A 677 -20.98 -31.33 -36.31
N LYS A 678 -20.53 -30.13 -36.72
CA LYS A 678 -20.47 -29.72 -38.13
C LYS A 678 -19.48 -30.54 -38.97
N THR A 679 -18.46 -31.16 -38.36
CA THR A 679 -17.53 -32.03 -39.10
C THR A 679 -18.14 -33.39 -39.45
N PHE A 680 -19.28 -33.74 -38.85
CA PHE A 680 -19.93 -35.02 -39.10
C PHE A 680 -20.95 -34.92 -40.25
N PRO A 681 -21.11 -36.00 -41.05
CA PRO A 681 -22.18 -36.08 -42.05
C PRO A 681 -23.57 -35.84 -41.44
N SER A 682 -24.48 -35.26 -42.21
CA SER A 682 -25.86 -34.94 -41.80
C SER A 682 -26.71 -36.15 -41.40
N ASN A 683 -26.24 -37.37 -41.67
CA ASN A 683 -26.86 -38.65 -41.29
C ASN A 683 -26.05 -39.45 -40.25
N ALA A 684 -25.06 -38.84 -39.60
CA ALA A 684 -24.22 -39.52 -38.62
C ALA A 684 -24.93 -39.72 -37.27
N SER A 685 -24.95 -40.96 -36.78
CA SER A 685 -25.31 -41.26 -35.38
C SER A 685 -24.11 -41.01 -34.46
N TYR A 686 -24.34 -40.27 -33.37
CA TYR A 686 -23.36 -39.94 -32.33
C TYR A 686 -24.06 -39.86 -30.97
N ASN A 687 -23.30 -40.09 -29.90
CA ASN A 687 -23.75 -39.91 -28.52
C ASN A 687 -23.06 -38.69 -27.90
N ILE A 688 -23.78 -37.88 -27.12
CA ILE A 688 -23.22 -36.72 -26.40
C ILE A 688 -23.40 -36.95 -24.90
N GLN A 689 -22.30 -37.11 -24.19
CA GLN A 689 -22.26 -37.07 -22.73
C GLN A 689 -21.80 -35.68 -22.28
N ARG A 690 -22.55 -35.03 -21.39
CA ARG A 690 -22.09 -33.85 -20.65
C ARG A 690 -21.54 -34.31 -19.30
N PHE A 691 -20.34 -33.89 -18.94
CA PHE A 691 -19.81 -34.11 -17.60
C PHE A 691 -20.40 -33.06 -16.64
N LYS A 692 -20.79 -33.49 -15.44
CA LYS A 692 -21.27 -32.59 -14.37
C LYS A 692 -20.23 -32.40 -13.28
N GLY A 693 -19.38 -33.40 -13.05
CA GLY A 693 -18.28 -33.32 -12.10
C GLY A 693 -17.15 -34.27 -12.45
N LEU A 694 -15.94 -33.96 -11.98
CA LEU A 694 -14.70 -34.69 -12.24
C LEU A 694 -14.76 -36.15 -11.74
N GLY A 695 -15.58 -36.43 -10.72
CA GLY A 695 -15.83 -37.77 -10.21
C GLY A 695 -16.60 -38.69 -11.18
N GLU A 696 -17.26 -38.14 -12.21
CA GLU A 696 -17.94 -38.92 -13.26
C GLU A 696 -16.97 -39.40 -14.36
N MET A 697 -15.75 -38.85 -14.40
CA MET A 697 -14.75 -39.20 -15.41
C MET A 697 -13.96 -40.44 -15.00
N MET A 698 -13.79 -41.38 -15.94
CA MET A 698 -12.92 -42.54 -15.72
C MET A 698 -11.45 -42.10 -15.65
N PRO A 699 -10.59 -42.75 -14.84
CA PRO A 699 -9.20 -42.31 -14.62
C PRO A 699 -8.37 -42.06 -15.90
N LEU A 700 -8.54 -42.90 -16.93
CA LEU A 700 -7.87 -42.73 -18.23
C LEU A 700 -8.37 -41.49 -18.99
N GLN A 701 -9.68 -41.24 -18.97
CA GLN A 701 -10.27 -40.07 -19.62
C GLN A 701 -9.81 -38.78 -18.94
N LEU A 702 -9.71 -38.79 -17.61
CA LEU A 702 -9.19 -37.68 -16.82
C LEU A 702 -7.71 -37.43 -17.11
N TRP A 703 -6.91 -38.50 -17.28
CA TRP A 703 -5.52 -38.39 -17.74
C TRP A 703 -5.42 -37.71 -19.11
N GLU A 704 -6.04 -38.29 -20.14
CA GLU A 704 -5.97 -37.86 -21.55
C GLU A 704 -6.41 -36.41 -21.76
N THR A 705 -7.29 -35.88 -20.90
CA THR A 705 -7.89 -34.55 -21.08
C THR A 705 -7.39 -33.48 -20.12
N THR A 706 -6.99 -33.84 -18.89
CA THR A 706 -6.70 -32.83 -17.83
C THR A 706 -5.40 -33.02 -17.08
N LEU A 707 -4.87 -34.24 -16.97
CA LEU A 707 -3.64 -34.50 -16.20
C LEU A 707 -2.40 -34.57 -17.11
N ASP A 708 -2.52 -35.09 -18.33
CA ASP A 708 -1.41 -35.26 -19.28
C ASP A 708 -0.81 -33.91 -19.69
N PRO A 709 0.47 -33.61 -19.37
CA PRO A 709 1.10 -32.35 -19.74
C PRO A 709 1.19 -32.05 -21.24
N THR A 710 0.99 -33.05 -22.10
CA THR A 710 1.06 -32.90 -23.57
C THR A 710 -0.27 -32.51 -24.22
N GLN A 711 -1.40 -32.80 -23.56
CA GLN A 711 -2.75 -32.57 -24.11
C GLN A 711 -3.58 -31.56 -23.29
N ARG A 712 -3.33 -31.43 -21.98
CA ARG A 712 -4.17 -30.64 -21.09
C ARG A 712 -4.09 -29.13 -21.33
N MET A 713 -5.18 -28.43 -21.01
CA MET A 713 -5.23 -26.98 -20.94
C MET A 713 -5.20 -26.51 -19.47
N LEU A 714 -4.28 -25.59 -19.15
CA LEU A 714 -4.19 -24.94 -17.83
C LEU A 714 -4.28 -23.41 -18.02
N LYS A 715 -5.10 -22.74 -17.21
CA LYS A 715 -5.09 -21.28 -17.08
C LYS A 715 -4.11 -20.90 -15.98
N GLN A 716 -2.98 -20.25 -16.32
CA GLN A 716 -2.08 -19.68 -15.32
C GLN A 716 -2.70 -18.40 -14.74
N LEU A 717 -2.58 -18.17 -13.44
CA LEU A 717 -3.09 -16.97 -12.78
C LEU A 717 -1.95 -15.99 -12.48
N THR A 718 -2.01 -14.81 -13.07
CA THR A 718 -1.12 -13.66 -12.81
C THR A 718 -1.75 -12.69 -11.83
N LEU A 719 -0.95 -11.72 -11.35
CA LEU A 719 -1.43 -10.62 -10.53
C LEU A 719 -1.00 -9.31 -11.18
N ASP A 720 -1.93 -8.67 -11.87
CA ASP A 720 -1.66 -7.48 -12.69
C ASP A 720 -1.69 -6.20 -11.82
N ASP A 721 -2.73 -6.04 -10.98
CA ASP A 721 -2.79 -5.02 -9.92
C ASP A 721 -3.12 -5.66 -8.56
N ALA A 722 -2.18 -5.55 -7.62
CA ALA A 722 -2.30 -6.10 -6.27
C ALA A 722 -3.28 -5.32 -5.37
N ALA A 723 -3.49 -4.02 -5.61
CA ALA A 723 -4.42 -3.18 -4.87
C ALA A 723 -5.87 -3.42 -5.33
N GLU A 724 -6.10 -3.47 -6.65
CA GLU A 724 -7.43 -3.80 -7.20
C GLU A 724 -7.86 -5.22 -6.80
N ALA A 725 -6.98 -6.21 -6.96
CA ALA A 725 -7.26 -7.58 -6.51
C ALA A 725 -7.56 -7.64 -5.01
N SER A 726 -6.80 -6.91 -4.18
CA SER A 726 -7.04 -6.82 -2.74
C SER A 726 -8.41 -6.21 -2.40
N MET A 727 -8.82 -5.15 -3.11
CA MET A 727 -10.13 -4.53 -2.96
C MET A 727 -11.24 -5.50 -3.37
N MET A 728 -11.09 -6.21 -4.50
CA MET A 728 -12.06 -7.21 -4.97
C MET A 728 -12.22 -8.38 -4.01
N PHE A 729 -11.13 -8.93 -3.46
CA PHE A 729 -11.23 -9.97 -2.42
C PHE A 729 -11.93 -9.44 -1.16
N SER A 730 -11.67 -8.21 -0.71
CA SER A 730 -12.37 -7.65 0.45
C SER A 730 -13.86 -7.42 0.22
N VAL A 731 -14.28 -6.97 -0.96
CA VAL A 731 -15.71 -6.82 -1.30
C VAL A 731 -16.40 -8.19 -1.43
N LEU A 732 -15.82 -9.11 -2.21
CA LEU A 732 -16.41 -10.41 -2.48
C LEU A 732 -16.41 -11.34 -1.25
N MET A 733 -15.38 -11.26 -0.39
CA MET A 733 -15.17 -12.25 0.66
C MET A 733 -15.25 -11.71 2.09
N GLY A 734 -15.21 -10.39 2.31
CA GLY A 734 -15.23 -9.76 3.65
C GLY A 734 -16.58 -9.82 4.38
N ASP A 735 -16.74 -8.98 5.40
CA ASP A 735 -17.97 -8.96 6.22
C ASP A 735 -19.05 -7.99 5.73
N LYS A 736 -18.70 -6.92 5.00
CA LYS A 736 -19.67 -5.90 4.55
C LYS A 736 -20.53 -6.45 3.40
N VAL A 737 -21.82 -6.63 3.67
CA VAL A 737 -22.78 -7.25 2.72
C VAL A 737 -23.21 -6.29 1.61
N GLU A 738 -23.41 -5.00 1.90
CA GLU A 738 -23.99 -4.07 0.93
C GLU A 738 -23.07 -3.75 -0.27
N PRO A 739 -21.75 -3.50 -0.09
CA PRO A 739 -20.83 -3.33 -1.23
C PRO A 739 -20.79 -4.55 -2.15
N ARG A 740 -20.94 -5.75 -1.58
CA ARG A 740 -21.03 -7.00 -2.36
C ARG A 740 -22.31 -7.08 -3.17
N LYS A 741 -23.47 -6.75 -2.58
CA LYS A 741 -24.74 -6.71 -3.33
C LYS A 741 -24.65 -5.73 -4.49
N GLU A 742 -24.04 -4.57 -4.28
CA GLU A 742 -23.94 -3.55 -5.33
C GLU A 742 -22.96 -3.96 -6.44
N LEU A 743 -21.85 -4.60 -6.09
CA LEU A 743 -20.96 -5.23 -7.08
C LEU A 743 -21.70 -6.31 -7.89
N ILE A 744 -22.52 -7.15 -7.24
CA ILE A 744 -23.33 -8.17 -7.92
C ILE A 744 -24.36 -7.52 -8.85
N ARG A 745 -25.13 -6.53 -8.40
CA ARG A 745 -26.13 -5.81 -9.23
C ARG A 745 -25.49 -5.16 -10.45
N SER A 746 -24.43 -4.38 -10.22
CA SER A 746 -23.73 -3.64 -11.27
C SER A 746 -22.94 -4.53 -12.24
N SER A 747 -22.61 -5.77 -11.85
CA SER A 747 -21.95 -6.74 -12.73
C SER A 747 -22.94 -7.64 -13.47
N ALA A 748 -24.08 -7.99 -12.87
CA ALA A 748 -25.10 -8.85 -13.46
C ALA A 748 -25.68 -8.29 -14.76
N SER A 749 -25.79 -6.97 -14.89
CA SER A 749 -26.22 -6.30 -16.14
C SER A 749 -25.15 -6.28 -17.24
N ARG A 750 -23.89 -6.58 -16.91
CA ARG A 750 -22.73 -6.59 -17.84
C ARG A 750 -22.25 -7.99 -18.21
N MET A 751 -22.66 -9.03 -17.47
CA MET A 751 -22.27 -10.41 -17.76
C MET A 751 -23.14 -11.03 -18.85
N LYS A 752 -22.49 -11.71 -19.79
CA LYS A 752 -23.13 -12.62 -20.72
C LYS A 752 -22.87 -14.07 -20.29
N LEU A 753 -23.86 -14.94 -20.47
CA LEU A 753 -23.76 -16.38 -20.18
C LEU A 753 -22.59 -17.06 -20.90
N GLU A 754 -22.29 -16.64 -22.14
CA GLU A 754 -21.16 -17.11 -22.96
C GLU A 754 -19.76 -16.78 -22.39
N HIS A 755 -19.66 -15.92 -21.36
CA HIS A 755 -18.40 -15.54 -20.72
C HIS A 755 -18.24 -16.12 -19.30
N LEU A 756 -19.19 -16.96 -18.83
CA LEU A 756 -19.10 -17.62 -17.53
C LEU A 756 -18.26 -18.90 -17.63
N ASP A 757 -17.37 -19.11 -16.67
CA ASP A 757 -16.48 -20.29 -16.58
C ASP A 757 -17.23 -21.44 -15.85
N LEU A 758 -18.31 -21.93 -16.51
CA LEU A 758 -19.33 -22.91 -16.07
C LEU A 758 -19.70 -23.90 -17.18
#